data_AF-W7DBC3-F1
#
_entry.id   AF-W7DBC3-F1
#
_cell.length_a   1.000
_cell.length_b   1.000
_cell.length_c   1.000
_cell.angle_alpha   90.00
_cell.angle_beta   90.00
_cell.angle_gamma   90.00
#
_symmetry.space_group_name_H-M   'P 1'
#
loop_
_entity.id
_entity.type
_entity.pdbx_description
1 polymer ?
#
loop_
_entity_poly.entity_id
_entity_poly.type
_entity_poly.pdbx_seq_one_letter_code
_entity_poly.pdbx_strand_id
1 'polypeptide(L)'
;MNDVLLVCDLDGTLLDINGQIDQVSFNKIKKFCEDGGHFVICTGRMDTDIQYVEQKLGFAGEYRISQNGAVIKDKDNQSILLETIPSEYIPALNDAIFSEGLRTEVSDENNRHFPSPRKPEEVAEFVDSSKIIEDLPASILAGEIEPTIYLTFGNEQSFLPIKLAIANSLGENKVTVIQTSPTSLEVLSNKVSKGKAVELIRKKLGIVSDSLYVVGDAESDVSMFTLTEHAYAVQEAEEAICEQANYYRKTVGDVVADIYKQKKGGEQMNILYVPLDERPCNAIYPEQAASVNQAIHVLCVPQELLGNKKKPANVQAIRRFVKENMEQCSYAVISAEMLLYGGLLPSRLHHFTEADLADYEAFLRELKNDFPDKKIFLSNLIMRTPKYNSADEEPDYYEKYGAAIFRYGWLKDKANRETLDEQEEHEWRQLEEILPQDIICDYETRRAFNVQVNLLHVSLVSENILSFVSIPQDDSAPYGYTAMDQSKVYSEIATKRLKDKIMVYPGADEVGFTLLARAYNDYLQKTPRLFVRYSSTLGAQLVPLYEDRPINESLKAHVLAAGFQLVEDVKDADFVLAYNTPGKRMQESWDQLTIKDVTYDSYRHLLSFVLQIQADLSAGKKIGICDAAFANGGEIELIELLDEKAILEEILSYKAWNTNCNSLGSSLGALAFCQETFSTMKVKENLLANIYEDLFYQAIIRKQITDHILPEKGLNYFYLGEKSAEISETVIASIQEYQCSMLKNSFMKENFTIDKVTFPWNRMFEIACTVKNKES
;
A
#
# COMPACT_ATOMS: atom_id res chain seq x y z
N MET A 1 -1.49 -19.06 18.13
CA MET A 1 -1.52 -18.05 19.23
C MET A 1 -0.71 -18.47 20.44
N ASN A 2 -0.33 -19.75 20.58
CA ASN A 2 0.46 -20.29 21.70
C ASN A 2 1.81 -19.60 21.96
N ASP A 3 2.27 -18.76 21.05
CA ASP A 3 3.52 -18.01 21.12
C ASP A 3 3.28 -16.50 21.32
N VAL A 4 2.06 -16.08 21.68
CA VAL A 4 1.66 -14.66 21.81
C VAL A 4 1.33 -14.31 23.24
N LEU A 5 1.88 -13.21 23.73
CA LEU A 5 1.54 -12.61 25.02
C LEU A 5 0.90 -11.24 24.82
N LEU A 6 -0.35 -11.10 25.24
CA LEU A 6 -1.05 -9.82 25.37
C LEU A 6 -1.06 -9.40 26.84
N VAL A 7 -0.34 -8.31 27.14
CA VAL A 7 -0.39 -7.65 28.43
C VAL A 7 -1.26 -6.40 28.34
N CYS A 8 -2.17 -6.25 29.30
CA CYS A 8 -3.15 -5.19 29.29
C CYS A 8 -3.16 -4.49 30.65
N ASP A 9 -3.08 -3.15 30.66
CA ASP A 9 -3.49 -2.39 31.83
C ASP A 9 -5.01 -2.52 32.08
N LEU A 10 -5.45 -2.15 33.29
CA LEU A 10 -6.81 -2.34 33.74
C LEU A 10 -7.65 -1.05 33.67
N ASP A 11 -7.25 0.02 34.35
CA ASP A 11 -8.07 1.23 34.51
C ASP A 11 -7.87 2.18 33.34
N GLY A 12 -8.92 2.60 32.63
CA GLY A 12 -8.76 3.43 31.43
C GLY A 12 -8.31 2.66 30.19
N THR A 13 -7.84 1.41 30.38
CA THR A 13 -7.44 0.51 29.29
C THR A 13 -8.46 -0.61 29.04
N LEU A 14 -8.59 -1.58 29.95
CA LEU A 14 -9.54 -2.70 29.82
C LEU A 14 -10.94 -2.33 30.33
N LEU A 15 -10.97 -1.51 31.39
CA LEU A 15 -12.17 -0.95 31.98
C LEU A 15 -12.40 0.47 31.45
N ASP A 16 -13.65 0.78 31.13
CA ASP A 16 -14.06 2.15 30.84
C ASP A 16 -14.17 3.00 32.13
N ILE A 17 -14.53 4.28 31.96
CA ILE A 17 -14.77 5.21 33.07
C ILE A 17 -15.86 4.75 34.07
N ASN A 18 -16.68 3.76 33.71
CA ASN A 18 -17.71 3.18 34.56
C ASN A 18 -17.27 1.85 35.21
N GLY A 19 -16.01 1.46 35.05
CA GLY A 19 -15.47 0.19 35.54
C GLY A 19 -16.06 -1.02 34.82
N GLN A 20 -16.50 -0.87 33.57
CA GLN A 20 -17.05 -1.96 32.74
C GLN A 20 -16.11 -2.33 31.60
N ILE A 21 -16.15 -3.61 31.22
CA ILE A 21 -15.50 -4.11 30.01
C ILE A 21 -16.56 -4.17 28.93
N ASP A 22 -16.29 -3.59 27.75
CA ASP A 22 -17.23 -3.70 26.64
C ASP A 22 -17.34 -5.16 26.17
N GLN A 23 -18.56 -5.56 25.76
CA GLN A 23 -18.86 -6.94 25.45
C GLN A 23 -18.09 -7.46 24.22
N VAL A 24 -17.67 -6.58 23.31
CA VAL A 24 -16.93 -6.96 22.10
C VAL A 24 -15.49 -7.30 22.46
N SER A 25 -14.82 -6.46 23.25
CA SER A 25 -13.49 -6.74 23.79
C SER A 25 -13.48 -8.03 24.61
N PHE A 26 -14.46 -8.20 25.51
CA PHE A 26 -14.62 -9.43 26.27
C PHE A 26 -14.63 -10.67 25.37
N ASN A 27 -15.48 -10.68 24.33
CA ASN A 27 -15.65 -11.86 23.47
C ASN A 27 -14.37 -12.16 22.68
N LYS A 28 -13.66 -11.12 22.22
CA LYS A 28 -12.42 -11.27 21.46
C LYS A 28 -11.27 -11.75 22.34
N ILE A 29 -11.09 -11.19 23.54
CA ILE A 29 -10.07 -11.61 24.50
C ILE A 29 -10.30 -13.07 24.89
N LYS A 30 -11.56 -13.44 25.19
CA LYS A 30 -11.91 -14.83 25.50
C LYS A 30 -11.52 -15.77 24.35
N LYS A 31 -11.85 -15.41 23.11
CA LYS A 31 -11.49 -16.21 21.93
C LYS A 31 -9.97 -16.32 21.74
N PHE A 32 -9.24 -15.23 21.99
CA PHE A 32 -7.77 -15.20 21.96
C PHE A 32 -7.15 -16.20 22.94
N CYS A 33 -7.66 -16.23 24.18
CA CYS A 33 -7.24 -17.20 25.18
C CYS A 33 -7.62 -18.65 24.78
N GLU A 34 -8.83 -18.86 24.25
CA GLU A 34 -9.28 -20.18 23.76
C GLU A 34 -8.40 -20.72 22.61
N ASP A 35 -7.84 -19.82 21.79
CA ASP A 35 -6.90 -20.17 20.72
C ASP A 35 -5.45 -20.38 21.20
N GLY A 36 -5.22 -20.30 22.51
CA GLY A 36 -3.94 -20.55 23.18
C GLY A 36 -3.08 -19.30 23.40
N GLY A 37 -3.60 -18.10 23.14
CA GLY A 37 -2.89 -16.86 23.48
C GLY A 37 -2.77 -16.62 24.97
N HIS A 38 -1.63 -16.09 25.43
CA HIS A 38 -1.43 -15.73 26.83
C HIS A 38 -1.96 -14.32 27.09
N PHE A 39 -2.92 -14.17 28.01
CA PHE A 39 -3.42 -12.88 28.45
C PHE A 39 -3.03 -12.61 29.91
N VAL A 40 -2.45 -11.44 30.16
CA VAL A 40 -1.96 -11.02 31.49
C VAL A 40 -2.43 -9.60 31.78
N ILE A 41 -3.04 -9.39 32.95
CA ILE A 41 -3.39 -8.06 33.44
C ILE A 41 -2.20 -7.48 34.22
N CYS A 42 -1.86 -6.21 33.98
CA CYS A 42 -0.76 -5.49 34.61
C CYS A 42 -1.21 -4.13 35.12
N THR A 43 -1.43 -4.00 36.43
CA THR A 43 -2.09 -2.83 37.03
C THR A 43 -1.41 -2.35 38.32
N GLY A 44 -1.68 -1.10 38.71
CA GLY A 44 -1.36 -0.55 40.04
C GLY A 44 -2.26 -1.07 41.16
N ARG A 45 -3.39 -1.70 40.84
CA ARG A 45 -4.33 -2.27 41.81
C ARG A 45 -3.77 -3.52 42.51
N MET A 46 -4.45 -3.94 43.57
CA MET A 46 -4.17 -5.20 44.28
C MET A 46 -4.55 -6.43 43.44
N ASP A 47 -3.91 -7.57 43.69
CA ASP A 47 -4.20 -8.85 43.01
C ASP A 47 -5.68 -9.28 43.13
N THR A 48 -6.34 -8.93 44.25
CA THR A 48 -7.77 -9.21 44.49
C THR A 48 -8.70 -8.57 43.46
N ASP A 49 -8.35 -7.39 42.95
CA ASP A 49 -9.13 -6.70 41.92
C ASP A 49 -8.94 -7.35 40.55
N ILE A 50 -7.74 -7.85 40.26
CA ILE A 50 -7.49 -8.62 39.04
C ILE A 50 -8.31 -9.91 39.08
N GLN A 51 -8.30 -10.63 40.21
CA GLN A 51 -9.12 -11.84 40.39
C GLN A 51 -10.62 -11.58 40.21
N TYR A 52 -11.12 -10.44 40.71
CA TYR A 52 -12.51 -10.03 40.50
C TYR A 52 -12.82 -9.82 39.00
N VAL A 53 -11.91 -9.20 38.27
CA VAL A 53 -12.03 -9.00 36.82
C VAL A 53 -11.96 -10.32 36.07
N GLU A 54 -11.02 -11.22 36.40
CA GLU A 54 -10.91 -12.56 35.84
C GLU A 54 -12.20 -13.38 36.05
N GLN A 55 -12.80 -13.30 37.24
CA GLN A 55 -14.10 -13.93 37.52
C GLN A 55 -15.21 -13.41 36.60
N LYS A 56 -15.24 -12.09 36.35
CA LYS A 56 -16.18 -11.50 35.38
C LYS A 56 -15.89 -11.92 33.95
N LEU A 57 -14.61 -11.98 33.57
CA LEU A 57 -14.14 -12.44 32.26
C LEU A 57 -14.47 -13.92 31.99
N GLY A 58 -14.64 -14.70 33.06
CA GLY A 58 -14.93 -16.14 32.98
C GLY A 58 -13.69 -16.97 32.63
N PHE A 59 -12.49 -16.40 32.76
CA PHE A 59 -11.22 -17.10 32.64
C PHE A 59 -10.15 -16.42 33.52
N ALA A 60 -9.15 -17.18 33.96
CA ALA A 60 -7.99 -16.67 34.68
C ALA A 60 -6.78 -16.64 33.75
N GLY A 61 -6.05 -15.51 33.74
CA GLY A 61 -4.76 -15.42 33.06
C GLY A 61 -3.74 -16.32 33.73
N GLU A 62 -2.68 -16.69 33.00
CA GLU A 62 -1.61 -17.54 33.56
C GLU A 62 -0.82 -16.85 34.66
N TYR A 63 -0.70 -15.52 34.55
CA TYR A 63 -0.07 -14.65 35.52
C TYR A 63 -0.89 -13.38 35.72
N ARG A 64 -0.77 -12.79 36.90
CA ARG A 64 -1.32 -11.50 37.27
C ARG A 64 -0.19 -10.62 37.79
N ILE A 65 -0.09 -9.40 37.25
CA ILE A 65 0.90 -8.41 37.67
C ILE A 65 0.13 -7.29 38.38
N SER A 66 0.35 -7.16 39.67
CA SER A 66 -0.34 -6.19 40.53
C SER A 66 0.67 -5.21 41.15
N GLN A 67 0.15 -4.12 41.72
CA GLN A 67 0.95 -3.13 42.43
C GLN A 67 2.12 -2.61 41.58
N ASN A 68 1.84 -2.24 40.33
CA ASN A 68 2.82 -1.72 39.35
C ASN A 68 4.01 -2.65 39.07
N GLY A 69 3.86 -3.95 39.34
CA GLY A 69 4.90 -4.95 39.15
C GLY A 69 5.62 -5.39 40.43
N ALA A 70 5.24 -4.88 41.61
CA ALA A 70 5.80 -5.30 42.88
C ALA A 70 5.40 -6.74 43.24
N VAL A 71 4.21 -7.18 42.80
CA VAL A 71 3.67 -8.50 43.10
C VAL A 71 3.24 -9.19 41.82
N ILE A 72 3.80 -10.36 41.55
CA ILE A 72 3.42 -11.22 40.43
C ILE A 72 2.98 -12.57 40.99
N LYS A 73 1.75 -12.98 40.68
CA LYS A 73 1.20 -14.29 41.06
C LYS A 73 0.79 -15.08 39.83
N ASP A 74 0.85 -16.40 39.90
CA ASP A 74 0.31 -17.26 38.85
C ASP A 74 -1.18 -17.59 39.07
N LYS A 75 -1.78 -18.29 38.12
CA LYS A 75 -3.18 -18.75 38.19
C LYS A 75 -3.51 -19.62 39.41
N ASP A 76 -2.52 -20.27 40.01
CA ASP A 76 -2.65 -21.14 41.19
C ASP A 76 -2.38 -20.38 42.50
N ASN A 77 -2.28 -19.04 42.42
CA ASN A 77 -1.96 -18.11 43.51
C ASN A 77 -0.55 -18.27 44.11
N GLN A 78 0.39 -18.87 43.38
CA GLN A 78 1.78 -18.91 43.82
C GLN A 78 2.47 -17.58 43.53
N SER A 79 3.20 -17.07 44.53
CA SER A 79 4.00 -15.85 44.41
C SER A 79 5.22 -16.12 43.53
N ILE A 80 5.25 -15.50 42.35
CA ILE A 80 6.35 -15.58 41.38
C ILE A 80 7.38 -14.48 41.68
N LEU A 81 6.91 -13.31 42.08
CA LEU A 81 7.72 -12.19 42.53
C LEU A 81 6.98 -11.43 43.63
N LEU A 82 7.72 -11.10 44.68
CA LEU A 82 7.35 -10.10 45.69
C LEU A 82 8.57 -9.19 45.88
N GLU A 83 8.47 -7.96 45.40
CA GLU A 83 9.50 -6.93 45.57
C GLU A 83 9.00 -5.88 46.56
N THR A 84 9.54 -5.94 47.77
CA THR A 84 9.27 -4.98 48.83
C THR A 84 10.32 -3.88 48.83
N ILE A 85 9.98 -2.75 49.47
CA ILE A 85 10.94 -1.69 49.72
C ILE A 85 11.97 -2.21 50.74
N PRO A 86 13.29 -2.07 50.47
CA PRO A 86 14.32 -2.56 51.38
C PRO A 86 14.14 -2.02 52.81
N SER A 87 14.19 -2.92 53.79
CA SER A 87 13.97 -2.59 55.21
C SER A 87 14.91 -1.51 55.74
N GLU A 88 16.11 -1.39 55.16
CA GLU A 88 17.07 -0.31 55.48
C GLU A 88 16.58 1.10 55.09
N TYR A 89 15.64 1.22 54.16
CA TYR A 89 15.09 2.51 53.72
C TYR A 89 13.83 2.91 54.47
N ILE A 90 13.14 1.94 55.08
CA ILE A 90 11.86 2.14 55.77
C ILE A 90 11.89 3.23 56.84
N PRO A 91 12.90 3.34 57.72
CA PRO A 91 12.94 4.41 58.71
C PRO A 91 12.95 5.81 58.08
N ALA A 92 13.78 6.02 57.05
CA ALA A 92 13.88 7.29 56.36
C ALA A 92 12.60 7.63 55.58
N LEU A 93 11.96 6.65 54.96
CA LEU A 93 10.69 6.83 54.26
C LEU A 93 9.55 7.13 55.22
N ASN A 94 9.45 6.40 56.34
CA ASN A 94 8.43 6.67 57.35
C ASN A 94 8.56 8.09 57.89
N ASP A 95 9.79 8.53 58.23
CA ASP A 95 10.04 9.89 58.70
C ASP A 95 9.68 10.93 57.63
N ALA A 96 10.07 10.71 56.37
CA ALA A 96 9.81 11.64 55.27
C ALA A 96 8.31 11.75 54.92
N ILE A 97 7.57 10.64 54.96
CA ILE A 97 6.18 10.58 54.48
C ILE A 97 5.20 10.95 55.60
N PHE A 98 5.33 10.34 56.79
CA PHE A 98 4.35 10.54 57.85
C PHE A 98 4.54 11.86 58.63
N SER A 99 5.72 12.50 58.57
CA SER A 99 5.94 13.80 59.24
C SER A 99 5.08 14.94 58.67
N GLU A 100 4.66 14.84 57.41
CA GLU A 100 3.77 15.82 56.77
C GLU A 100 2.30 15.68 57.21
N GLY A 101 1.97 14.64 57.98
CA GLY A 101 0.61 14.41 58.51
C GLY A 101 -0.43 14.10 57.42
N LEU A 102 0.01 13.71 56.23
CA LEU A 102 -0.85 13.32 55.13
C LEU A 102 -1.39 11.90 55.33
N ARG A 103 -2.61 11.65 54.83
CA ARG A 103 -3.15 10.29 54.78
C ARG A 103 -2.26 9.47 53.86
N THR A 104 -1.64 8.44 54.41
CA THR A 104 -0.78 7.51 53.69
C THR A 104 -1.28 6.10 53.93
N GLU A 105 -1.53 5.38 52.84
CA GLU A 105 -1.91 3.97 52.84
C GLU A 105 -0.72 3.14 52.37
N VAL A 106 -0.50 1.98 52.98
CA VAL A 106 0.67 1.14 52.70
C VAL A 106 0.23 -0.24 52.27
N SER A 107 0.65 -0.69 51.10
CA SER A 107 0.34 -2.03 50.63
C SER A 107 1.41 -3.03 51.06
N ASP A 108 1.00 -4.24 51.40
CA ASP A 108 1.84 -5.45 51.40
C ASP A 108 1.42 -6.37 50.26
N GLU A 109 1.92 -7.62 50.22
CA GLU A 109 1.54 -8.59 49.19
C GLU A 109 0.02 -8.80 49.03
N ASN A 110 -0.73 -8.73 50.14
CA ASN A 110 -2.10 -9.24 50.22
C ASN A 110 -3.14 -8.21 50.67
N ASN A 111 -2.74 -7.15 51.37
CA ASN A 111 -3.65 -6.16 51.95
C ASN A 111 -3.10 -4.75 51.75
N ARG A 112 -4.01 -3.79 51.77
CA ARG A 112 -3.65 -2.38 51.93
C ARG A 112 -3.98 -1.92 53.34
N HIS A 113 -3.01 -1.37 54.03
CA HIS A 113 -3.08 -0.95 55.43
C HIS A 113 -3.36 0.54 55.54
N PHE A 114 -4.37 0.88 56.33
CA PHE A 114 -4.96 2.21 56.38
C PHE A 114 -4.78 2.78 57.79
N PRO A 115 -4.42 4.06 57.93
CA PRO A 115 -4.35 4.71 59.24
C PRO A 115 -5.74 5.04 59.80
N SER A 116 -6.78 5.02 58.96
CA SER A 116 -8.18 5.27 59.34
C SER A 116 -9.14 4.79 58.24
N PRO A 117 -10.44 4.56 58.54
CA PRO A 117 -11.44 4.22 57.52
C PRO A 117 -11.44 5.23 56.35
N ARG A 118 -11.69 4.76 55.12
CA ARG A 118 -12.05 5.65 53.99
C ARG A 118 -13.49 6.11 54.13
N LYS A 119 -13.83 7.24 53.49
CA LYS A 119 -15.25 7.56 53.29
C LYS A 119 -15.84 6.65 52.22
N PRO A 120 -17.15 6.31 52.26
CA PRO A 120 -17.78 5.45 51.26
C PRO A 120 -17.56 5.90 49.81
N GLU A 121 -17.50 7.21 49.58
CA GLU A 121 -17.23 7.84 48.29
C GLU A 121 -15.78 7.72 47.77
N GLU A 122 -14.85 7.25 48.60
CA GLU A 122 -13.40 7.13 48.28
C GLU A 122 -12.98 5.68 47.97
N VAL A 123 -13.93 4.74 47.92
CA VAL A 123 -13.63 3.32 47.62
C VAL A 123 -13.51 3.11 46.11
N ALA A 124 -12.27 2.99 45.62
CA ALA A 124 -11.97 2.74 44.21
C ALA A 124 -11.78 1.24 43.85
N GLU A 125 -11.53 0.39 44.85
CA GLU A 125 -11.25 -1.05 44.68
C GLU A 125 -12.54 -1.85 44.48
N PHE A 126 -12.48 -2.91 43.68
CA PHE A 126 -13.63 -3.83 43.53
C PHE A 126 -13.80 -4.75 44.72
N VAL A 127 -12.68 -5.13 45.35
CA VAL A 127 -12.64 -5.95 46.55
C VAL A 127 -11.85 -5.20 47.62
N ASP A 128 -12.56 -4.76 48.66
CA ASP A 128 -11.95 -4.07 49.79
C ASP A 128 -11.06 -5.06 50.59
N SER A 129 -9.75 -4.93 50.41
CA SER A 129 -8.72 -5.69 51.11
C SER A 129 -8.15 -4.92 52.31
N SER A 130 -8.80 -3.83 52.72
CA SER A 130 -8.24 -2.90 53.68
C SER A 130 -8.16 -3.45 55.10
N LYS A 131 -7.06 -3.10 55.78
CA LYS A 131 -6.88 -3.33 57.22
C LYS A 131 -6.58 -2.01 57.91
N ILE A 132 -7.36 -1.68 58.93
CA ILE A 132 -7.16 -0.45 59.70
C ILE A 132 -6.15 -0.72 60.81
N ILE A 133 -5.06 0.04 60.82
CA ILE A 133 -3.98 -0.04 61.80
C ILE A 133 -3.89 1.32 62.52
N GLU A 134 -4.05 1.31 63.84
CA GLU A 134 -4.12 2.53 64.66
C GLU A 134 -2.81 3.34 64.61
N ASP A 135 -1.66 2.66 64.66
CA ASP A 135 -0.33 3.26 64.49
C ASP A 135 0.42 2.57 63.34
N LEU A 136 -0.02 2.88 62.12
CA LEU A 136 0.55 2.32 60.89
C LEU A 136 2.08 2.55 60.79
N PRO A 137 2.62 3.75 61.08
CA PRO A 137 4.08 3.97 61.07
C PRO A 137 4.83 3.04 62.02
N ALA A 138 4.32 2.83 63.24
CA ALA A 138 4.97 1.95 64.22
C ALA A 138 4.92 0.47 63.79
N SER A 139 3.79 -0.01 63.27
CA SER A 139 3.69 -1.39 62.76
C SER A 139 4.65 -1.68 61.61
N ILE A 140 4.85 -0.70 60.71
CA ILE A 140 5.83 -0.81 59.62
C ILE A 140 7.27 -0.85 60.18
N LEU A 141 7.62 0.01 61.14
CA LEU A 141 8.95 0.02 61.78
C LEU A 141 9.22 -1.26 62.58
N ALA A 142 8.18 -1.88 63.14
CA ALA A 142 8.27 -3.16 63.84
C ALA A 142 8.45 -4.36 62.91
N GLY A 143 8.33 -4.16 61.59
CA GLY A 143 8.41 -5.22 60.58
C GLY A 143 7.16 -6.11 60.52
N GLU A 144 6.02 -5.64 61.04
CA GLU A 144 4.74 -6.36 60.95
C GLU A 144 4.13 -6.27 59.55
N ILE A 145 4.52 -5.24 58.79
CA ILE A 145 4.10 -4.95 57.43
C ILE A 145 5.36 -4.80 56.60
N GLU A 146 5.49 -5.57 55.52
CA GLU A 146 6.56 -5.43 54.53
C GLU A 146 6.07 -4.59 53.35
N PRO A 147 6.43 -3.29 53.27
CA PRO A 147 5.81 -2.38 52.32
C PRO A 147 6.24 -2.67 50.89
N THR A 148 5.29 -2.79 49.99
CA THR A 148 5.51 -2.78 48.55
C THR A 148 5.34 -1.37 47.97
N ILE A 149 4.33 -0.64 48.46
CA ILE A 149 3.97 0.72 48.02
C ILE A 149 3.54 1.55 49.22
N TYR A 150 4.04 2.79 49.31
CA TYR A 150 3.41 3.88 50.07
C TYR A 150 2.60 4.75 49.11
N LEU A 151 1.30 4.86 49.36
CA LEU A 151 0.37 5.71 48.61
C LEU A 151 -0.07 6.87 49.49
N THR A 152 0.46 8.06 49.19
CA THR A 152 0.22 9.28 49.96
C THR A 152 -0.76 10.19 49.22
N PHE A 153 -1.79 10.67 49.92
CA PHE A 153 -2.80 11.56 49.36
C PHE A 153 -2.55 13.01 49.76
N GLY A 154 -2.56 13.92 48.79
CA GLY A 154 -2.19 15.32 49.00
C GLY A 154 -2.32 16.15 47.73
N ASN A 155 -1.41 17.11 47.55
CA ASN A 155 -1.27 17.92 46.35
C ASN A 155 0.21 18.22 46.10
N GLU A 156 0.53 18.86 44.97
CA GLU A 156 1.91 19.15 44.57
C GLU A 156 2.72 19.92 45.63
N GLN A 157 2.09 20.88 46.33
CA GLN A 157 2.77 21.64 47.40
C GLN A 157 3.10 20.76 48.60
N SER A 158 2.23 19.80 48.96
CA SER A 158 2.46 18.89 50.08
C SER A 158 3.37 17.71 49.70
N PHE A 159 3.49 17.36 48.42
CA PHE A 159 4.39 16.30 47.96
C PHE A 159 5.84 16.76 47.83
N LEU A 160 6.07 18.05 47.58
CA LEU A 160 7.43 18.59 47.40
C LEU A 160 8.34 18.36 48.63
N PRO A 161 7.91 18.63 49.89
CA PRO A 161 8.68 18.30 51.08
C PRO A 161 9.05 16.82 51.17
N ILE A 162 8.10 15.91 50.88
CA ILE A 162 8.31 14.46 50.90
C ILE A 162 9.39 14.07 49.87
N LYS A 163 9.23 14.53 48.61
CA LYS A 163 10.19 14.27 47.53
C LYS A 163 11.61 14.73 47.91
N LEU A 164 11.74 15.93 48.48
CA LEU A 164 13.02 16.47 48.94
C LEU A 164 13.61 15.71 50.12
N ALA A 165 12.79 15.32 51.10
CA ALA A 165 13.23 14.56 52.27
C ALA A 165 13.72 13.16 51.88
N ILE A 166 13.03 12.48 50.97
CA ILE A 166 13.46 11.19 50.41
C ILE A 166 14.79 11.35 49.65
N ALA A 167 14.89 12.35 48.76
CA ALA A 167 16.11 12.59 48.00
C ALA A 167 17.31 12.93 48.90
N ASN A 168 17.11 13.72 49.95
CA ASN A 168 18.17 14.10 50.89
C ASN A 168 18.63 12.93 51.78
N SER A 169 17.71 12.03 52.16
CA SER A 169 18.00 10.94 53.10
C SER A 169 18.54 9.68 52.43
N LEU A 170 17.98 9.29 51.28
CA LEU A 170 18.32 8.06 50.57
C LEU A 170 19.17 8.30 49.32
N GLY A 171 19.19 9.53 48.81
CA GLY A 171 19.77 9.84 47.50
C GLY A 171 18.81 9.55 46.35
N GLU A 172 19.18 10.02 45.16
CA GLU A 172 18.42 9.76 43.94
C GLU A 172 18.52 8.28 43.54
N ASN A 173 17.42 7.73 43.01
CA ASN A 173 17.33 6.38 42.43
C ASN A 173 17.37 5.18 43.40
N LYS A 174 17.26 5.35 44.72
CA LYS A 174 17.12 4.22 45.67
C LYS A 174 15.70 3.65 45.74
N VAL A 175 14.72 4.54 45.61
CA VAL A 175 13.31 4.24 45.49
C VAL A 175 12.77 4.99 44.27
N THR A 176 11.66 4.50 43.73
CA THR A 176 10.93 5.18 42.68
C THR A 176 9.82 5.98 43.33
N VAL A 177 9.79 7.29 43.06
CA VAL A 177 8.79 8.23 43.59
C VAL A 177 8.00 8.78 42.39
N ILE A 178 6.73 8.41 42.28
CA ILE A 178 5.87 8.75 41.13
C ILE A 178 4.65 9.49 41.63
N GLN A 179 4.30 10.60 41.00
CA GLN A 179 3.02 11.26 41.24
C GLN A 179 2.01 10.74 40.22
N THR A 180 1.16 9.79 40.62
CA THR A 180 0.22 9.08 39.72
C THR A 180 -1.03 9.89 39.38
N SER A 181 -1.33 10.93 40.14
CA SER A 181 -2.38 11.92 39.85
C SER A 181 -2.04 13.27 40.52
N PRO A 182 -2.78 14.36 40.25
CA PRO A 182 -2.64 15.61 41.00
C PRO A 182 -2.79 15.44 42.52
N THR A 183 -3.41 14.34 42.96
CA THR A 183 -3.76 14.06 44.35
C THR A 183 -3.07 12.85 44.99
N SER A 184 -2.21 12.13 44.26
CA SER A 184 -1.57 10.90 44.75
C SER A 184 -0.07 10.85 44.45
N LEU A 185 0.71 10.43 45.46
CA LEU A 185 2.14 10.17 45.37
C LEU A 185 2.42 8.72 45.80
N GLU A 186 3.07 7.97 44.94
CA GLU A 186 3.48 6.59 45.17
C GLU A 186 5.00 6.49 45.38
N VAL A 187 5.40 5.74 46.41
CA VAL A 187 6.79 5.38 46.66
C VAL A 187 6.92 3.87 46.67
N LEU A 188 7.79 3.33 45.82
CA LEU A 188 8.01 1.90 45.60
C LEU A 188 9.50 1.59 45.42
N SER A 189 9.87 0.31 45.47
CA SER A 189 11.24 -0.14 45.18
C SER A 189 11.68 0.30 43.77
N ASN A 190 12.92 0.77 43.60
CA ASN A 190 13.45 1.16 42.30
C ASN A 190 13.58 -0.01 41.30
N LYS A 191 13.42 -1.25 41.78
CA LYS A 191 13.38 -2.46 40.97
C LYS A 191 11.99 -2.74 40.37
N VAL A 192 10.98 -1.99 40.77
CA VAL A 192 9.58 -2.19 40.32
C VAL A 192 9.24 -1.23 39.19
N SER A 193 8.67 -1.79 38.12
CA SER A 193 7.87 -1.09 37.11
C SER A 193 7.04 -2.12 36.33
N LYS A 194 5.96 -1.67 35.69
CA LYS A 194 5.14 -2.53 34.82
C LYS A 194 6.01 -3.19 33.75
N GLY A 195 6.87 -2.42 33.07
CA GLY A 195 7.81 -2.95 32.07
C GLY A 195 8.76 -4.03 32.61
N LYS A 196 9.36 -3.85 33.79
CA LYS A 196 10.26 -4.88 34.38
C LYS A 196 9.51 -6.17 34.71
N ALA A 197 8.28 -6.06 35.21
CA ALA A 197 7.44 -7.22 35.50
C ALA A 197 7.00 -7.96 34.22
N VAL A 198 6.60 -7.23 33.18
CA VAL A 198 6.25 -7.79 31.87
C VAL A 198 7.43 -8.51 31.24
N GLU A 199 8.62 -7.92 31.29
CA GLU A 199 9.84 -8.55 30.74
C GLU A 199 10.20 -9.85 31.47
N LEU A 200 9.95 -9.93 32.79
CA LEU A 200 10.12 -11.17 33.56
C LEU A 200 9.12 -12.25 33.10
N ILE A 201 7.84 -11.91 32.97
CA ILE A 201 6.81 -12.85 32.52
C ILE A 201 7.05 -13.31 31.09
N ARG A 202 7.39 -12.39 30.18
CA ARG A 202 7.75 -12.69 28.79
C ARG A 202 8.88 -13.73 28.73
N LYS A 203 9.96 -13.52 29.49
CA LYS A 203 11.09 -14.46 29.58
C LYS A 203 10.68 -15.81 30.15
N LYS A 204 9.82 -15.83 31.17
CA LYS A 204 9.33 -17.07 31.80
C LYS A 204 8.45 -17.90 30.86
N LEU A 205 7.69 -17.23 29.99
CA LEU A 205 6.88 -17.87 28.94
C LEU A 205 7.68 -18.23 27.67
N GLY A 206 8.93 -17.76 27.54
CA GLY A 206 9.75 -18.00 26.34
C GLY A 206 9.28 -17.23 25.10
N ILE A 207 8.58 -16.10 25.30
CA ILE A 207 7.99 -15.28 24.24
C ILE A 207 9.04 -14.30 23.71
N VAL A 208 9.20 -14.22 22.39
CA VAL A 208 10.08 -13.22 21.75
C VAL A 208 9.41 -11.83 21.73
N SER A 209 10.19 -10.75 21.62
CA SER A 209 9.66 -9.38 21.66
C SER A 209 8.59 -9.13 20.58
N ASP A 210 8.79 -9.63 19.36
CA ASP A 210 7.84 -9.55 18.22
C ASP A 210 6.53 -10.30 18.45
N SER A 211 6.39 -10.99 19.59
CA SER A 211 5.14 -11.68 19.97
C SER A 211 4.61 -11.22 21.32
N LEU A 212 5.19 -10.16 21.88
CA LEU A 212 4.66 -9.40 23.02
C LEU A 212 3.82 -8.24 22.48
N TYR A 213 2.59 -8.13 22.95
CA TYR A 213 1.67 -7.03 22.73
C TYR A 213 1.37 -6.39 24.06
N VAL A 214 1.49 -5.06 24.15
CA VAL A 214 1.23 -4.32 25.38
C VAL A 214 0.21 -3.23 25.13
N VAL A 215 -0.72 -3.04 26.07
CA VAL A 215 -1.81 -2.07 25.96
C VAL A 215 -1.90 -1.26 27.25
N GLY A 216 -1.98 0.07 27.11
CA GLY A 216 -2.06 1.00 28.24
C GLY A 216 -2.63 2.36 27.84
N ASP A 217 -2.82 3.25 28.80
CA ASP A 217 -3.37 4.60 28.59
C ASP A 217 -2.68 5.68 29.45
N ALA A 218 -1.80 5.30 30.37
CA ALA A 218 -1.18 6.22 31.33
C ALA A 218 0.36 6.17 31.32
N GLU A 219 0.99 7.16 31.96
CA GLU A 219 2.46 7.29 32.08
C GLU A 219 3.12 6.03 32.67
N SER A 220 2.43 5.32 33.56
CA SER A 220 2.95 4.07 34.14
C SER A 220 3.15 2.95 33.10
N ASP A 221 2.45 3.02 31.97
CA ASP A 221 2.44 2.01 30.91
C ASP A 221 3.54 2.23 29.88
N VAL A 222 4.09 3.43 29.79
CA VAL A 222 5.21 3.78 28.89
C VAL A 222 6.37 2.80 29.06
N SER A 223 6.64 2.37 30.31
CA SER A 223 7.67 1.38 30.58
C SER A 223 7.45 0.03 29.89
N MET A 224 6.19 -0.35 29.63
CA MET A 224 5.84 -1.54 28.83
C MET A 224 6.02 -1.28 27.34
N PHE A 225 5.70 -0.08 26.85
CA PHE A 225 5.75 0.27 25.42
C PHE A 225 7.15 0.09 24.84
N THR A 226 8.19 0.39 25.62
CA THR A 226 9.59 0.25 25.18
C THR A 226 10.06 -1.20 24.95
N LEU A 227 9.25 -2.21 25.30
CA LEU A 227 9.65 -3.63 25.23
C LEU A 227 9.37 -4.30 23.89
N THR A 228 8.52 -3.70 23.05
CA THR A 228 8.01 -4.29 21.81
C THR A 228 7.58 -3.20 20.83
N GLU A 229 7.63 -3.50 19.52
CA GLU A 229 7.05 -2.64 18.50
C GLU A 229 5.51 -2.73 18.45
N HIS A 230 4.91 -3.63 19.23
CA HIS A 230 3.46 -3.85 19.31
C HIS A 230 2.87 -3.20 20.57
N ALA A 231 3.21 -1.93 20.80
CA ALA A 231 2.66 -1.13 21.88
C ALA A 231 1.43 -0.33 21.45
N TYR A 232 0.33 -0.44 22.20
CA TYR A 232 -0.96 0.16 21.88
C TYR A 232 -1.43 1.11 22.98
N ALA A 233 -1.70 2.36 22.61
CA ALA A 233 -2.53 3.27 23.40
C ALA A 233 -4.02 3.02 23.08
N VAL A 234 -4.90 3.13 24.08
CA VAL A 234 -6.35 2.91 23.88
C VAL A 234 -7.25 3.90 24.59
N GLN A 235 -8.55 3.81 24.31
CA GLN A 235 -9.60 4.64 24.90
C GLN A 235 -9.28 6.15 24.81
N GLU A 236 -9.46 6.89 25.89
CA GLU A 236 -9.24 8.33 26.00
C GLU A 236 -7.82 8.67 26.49
N ALA A 237 -6.83 7.80 26.19
CA ALA A 237 -5.43 8.05 26.51
C ALA A 237 -4.99 9.44 26.03
N GLU A 238 -4.25 10.15 26.88
CA GLU A 238 -3.76 11.49 26.55
C GLU A 238 -2.84 11.46 25.33
N GLU A 239 -2.81 12.56 24.56
CA GLU A 239 -2.03 12.68 23.33
C GLU A 239 -0.54 12.33 23.55
N ALA A 240 0.04 12.79 24.67
CA ALA A 240 1.42 12.49 25.05
C ALA A 240 1.70 10.99 25.29
N ILE A 241 0.69 10.21 25.67
CA ILE A 241 0.80 8.75 25.80
C ILE A 241 0.62 8.08 24.45
N CYS A 242 -0.31 8.57 23.62
CA CYS A 242 -0.51 8.08 22.26
C CYS A 242 0.75 8.24 21.39
N GLU A 243 1.48 9.35 21.54
CA GLU A 243 2.75 9.60 20.84
C GLU A 243 3.88 8.63 21.25
N GLN A 244 3.80 8.05 22.44
CA GLN A 244 4.78 7.09 22.96
C GLN A 244 4.44 5.63 22.61
N ALA A 245 3.21 5.35 22.17
CA ALA A 245 2.80 4.06 21.66
C ALA A 245 3.01 3.96 20.13
N ASN A 246 3.18 2.74 19.60
CA ASN A 246 3.31 2.54 18.15
C ASN A 246 1.95 2.61 17.43
N TYR A 247 0.88 2.30 18.15
CA TYR A 247 -0.47 2.23 17.60
C TYR A 247 -1.48 2.83 18.58
N TYR A 248 -2.54 3.43 18.04
CA TYR A 248 -3.73 3.76 18.81
C TYR A 248 -4.92 2.90 18.36
N ARG A 249 -5.71 2.39 19.31
CA ARG A 249 -6.98 1.68 19.04
C ARG A 249 -8.05 2.12 20.00
N LYS A 250 -9.31 2.08 19.56
CA LYS A 250 -10.43 2.48 20.41
C LYS A 250 -10.62 1.55 21.62
N THR A 251 -10.42 0.24 21.41
CA THR A 251 -10.66 -0.79 22.43
C THR A 251 -9.57 -1.86 22.44
N VAL A 252 -9.41 -2.56 23.56
CA VAL A 252 -8.54 -3.75 23.67
C VAL A 252 -8.97 -4.84 22.68
N GLY A 253 -10.28 -4.97 22.41
CA GLY A 253 -10.80 -5.88 21.39
C GLY A 253 -10.28 -5.57 19.98
N ASP A 254 -10.02 -4.32 19.64
CA ASP A 254 -9.43 -3.97 18.34
C ASP A 254 -7.95 -4.35 18.27
N VAL A 255 -7.23 -4.25 19.38
CA VAL A 255 -5.87 -4.77 19.51
C VAL A 255 -5.85 -6.29 19.30
N VAL A 256 -6.77 -7.03 19.92
CA VAL A 256 -6.90 -8.48 19.70
C VAL A 256 -7.16 -8.80 18.22
N ALA A 257 -8.00 -8.01 17.54
CA ALA A 257 -8.24 -8.20 16.12
C ALA A 257 -6.96 -8.00 15.27
N ASP A 258 -6.10 -7.06 15.65
CA ASP A 258 -4.82 -6.84 14.99
C ASP A 258 -3.83 -7.98 15.27
N ILE A 259 -3.81 -8.53 16.49
CA ILE A 259 -3.05 -9.76 16.80
C ILE A 259 -3.45 -10.88 15.84
N TYR A 260 -4.76 -11.13 15.66
CA TYR A 260 -5.24 -12.14 14.72
C TYR A 260 -4.83 -11.89 13.27
N LYS A 261 -4.84 -10.63 12.83
CA LYS A 261 -4.38 -10.26 11.48
C LYS A 261 -2.88 -10.49 11.31
N GLN A 262 -2.08 -10.19 12.32
CA GLN A 262 -0.62 -10.34 12.28
C GLN A 262 -0.20 -11.80 12.40
N LYS A 263 -0.86 -12.59 13.26
CA LYS A 263 -0.49 -13.97 13.61
C LYS A 263 -1.10 -15.06 12.74
N LYS A 264 -2.15 -14.78 11.96
CA LYS A 264 -2.50 -15.65 10.83
C LYS A 264 -1.43 -15.65 9.73
N GLY A 265 -0.39 -14.79 9.87
CA GLY A 265 0.06 -13.99 8.75
C GLY A 265 -1.13 -13.14 8.27
N GLY A 266 -0.90 -11.98 7.65
CA GLY A 266 -1.78 -11.76 6.50
C GLY A 266 -1.66 -13.05 5.69
N GLU A 267 -2.75 -13.76 5.37
CA GLU A 267 -2.66 -14.72 4.27
C GLU A 267 -2.11 -13.89 3.12
N GLN A 268 -0.82 -14.03 2.87
CA GLN A 268 -0.13 -13.23 1.90
C GLN A 268 -0.72 -13.71 0.59
N MET A 269 -1.44 -12.81 -0.07
CA MET A 269 -2.08 -13.12 -1.31
C MET A 269 -0.99 -13.36 -2.34
N ASN A 270 -0.74 -14.64 -2.62
CA ASN A 270 0.15 -15.05 -3.68
C ASN A 270 -0.59 -14.93 -5.02
N ILE A 271 -0.09 -14.07 -5.90
CA ILE A 271 -0.58 -13.90 -7.26
C ILE A 271 0.52 -14.37 -8.21
N LEU A 272 0.23 -15.38 -9.02
CA LEU A 272 1.11 -15.73 -10.13
C LEU A 272 1.00 -14.65 -11.21
N TYR A 273 2.11 -14.13 -11.70
CA TYR A 273 2.11 -13.04 -12.69
C TYR A 273 2.95 -13.38 -13.92
N VAL A 274 2.31 -13.40 -15.09
CA VAL A 274 2.96 -13.49 -16.41
C VAL A 274 2.82 -12.12 -17.09
N PRO A 275 3.89 -11.32 -17.17
CA PRO A 275 3.83 -9.95 -17.68
C PRO A 275 3.61 -9.92 -19.20
N LEU A 276 3.22 -8.74 -19.71
CA LEU A 276 3.00 -8.48 -21.15
C LEU A 276 4.26 -8.73 -21.99
N ASP A 277 5.37 -8.14 -21.55
CA ASP A 277 6.71 -8.35 -22.08
C ASP A 277 7.76 -8.09 -20.99
N GLU A 278 9.04 -8.12 -21.36
CA GLU A 278 10.17 -7.98 -20.44
C GLU A 278 10.50 -6.54 -20.02
N ARG A 279 9.79 -5.52 -20.52
CA ARG A 279 10.05 -4.12 -20.19
C ARG A 279 9.70 -3.82 -18.73
N PRO A 280 10.36 -2.85 -18.09
CA PRO A 280 10.10 -2.48 -16.70
C PRO A 280 8.64 -2.12 -16.42
N CYS A 281 7.99 -1.39 -17.32
CA CYS A 281 6.58 -1.02 -17.17
C CYS A 281 5.63 -2.22 -17.07
N ASN A 282 6.02 -3.39 -17.58
CA ASN A 282 5.21 -4.60 -17.55
C ASN A 282 5.71 -5.63 -16.53
N ALA A 283 7.03 -5.84 -16.42
CA ALA A 283 7.59 -6.92 -15.60
C ALA A 283 7.98 -6.47 -14.19
N ILE A 284 8.38 -5.20 -13.99
CA ILE A 284 9.03 -4.73 -12.75
C ILE A 284 8.12 -3.77 -11.99
N TYR A 285 7.59 -2.74 -12.65
CA TYR A 285 6.85 -1.67 -11.99
C TYR A 285 5.50 -2.11 -11.39
N PRO A 286 4.72 -3.03 -12.01
CA PRO A 286 3.53 -3.56 -11.37
C PRO A 286 3.84 -4.31 -10.07
N GLU A 287 4.93 -5.10 -10.05
CA GLU A 287 5.40 -5.81 -8.86
C GLU A 287 5.88 -4.83 -7.76
N GLN A 288 6.70 -3.84 -8.13
CA GLN A 288 7.18 -2.82 -7.20
C GLN A 288 6.02 -2.01 -6.59
N ALA A 289 5.02 -1.65 -7.39
CA ALA A 289 3.82 -0.97 -6.91
C ALA A 289 3.00 -1.84 -5.96
N ALA A 290 2.85 -3.14 -6.24
CA ALA A 290 2.16 -4.07 -5.33
C ALA A 290 2.94 -4.27 -4.02
N SER A 291 4.27 -4.22 -4.08
CA SER A 291 5.15 -4.48 -2.93
C SER A 291 5.06 -3.46 -1.79
N VAL A 292 4.40 -2.32 -2.01
CA VAL A 292 4.06 -1.36 -0.93
C VAL A 292 3.19 -2.02 0.13
N ASN A 293 2.43 -3.05 -0.23
CA ASN A 293 1.53 -3.77 0.64
C ASN A 293 2.07 -5.16 0.96
N GLN A 294 2.44 -5.39 2.21
CA GLN A 294 3.02 -6.67 2.64
C GLN A 294 2.03 -7.85 2.55
N ALA A 295 0.73 -7.58 2.45
CA ALA A 295 -0.28 -8.62 2.24
C ALA A 295 -0.31 -9.15 0.80
N ILE A 296 0.42 -8.55 -0.13
CA ILE A 296 0.48 -8.97 -1.54
C ILE A 296 1.87 -9.55 -1.83
N HIS A 297 1.90 -10.74 -2.43
CA HIS A 297 3.11 -11.31 -2.98
C HIS A 297 2.87 -11.65 -4.46
N VAL A 298 3.57 -10.94 -5.32
CA VAL A 298 3.51 -11.16 -6.77
C VAL A 298 4.62 -12.13 -7.12
N LEU A 299 4.26 -13.34 -7.50
CA LEU A 299 5.18 -14.34 -8.02
C LEU A 299 5.30 -14.15 -9.54
N CYS A 300 6.17 -13.24 -9.94
CA CYS A 300 6.43 -12.92 -11.35
C CYS A 300 7.28 -14.00 -12.04
N VAL A 301 7.03 -14.23 -13.33
CA VAL A 301 7.92 -15.04 -14.18
C VAL A 301 9.32 -14.41 -14.18
N PRO A 302 10.39 -15.17 -13.87
CA PRO A 302 11.76 -14.65 -13.85
C PRO A 302 12.18 -14.01 -15.18
N GLN A 303 12.93 -12.91 -15.10
CA GLN A 303 13.30 -12.10 -16.27
C GLN A 303 14.09 -12.90 -17.32
N GLU A 304 14.88 -13.89 -16.91
CA GLU A 304 15.63 -14.78 -17.79
C GLU A 304 14.75 -15.72 -18.64
N LEU A 305 13.49 -15.91 -18.27
CA LEU A 305 12.52 -16.69 -19.05
C LEU A 305 11.74 -15.83 -20.06
N LEU A 306 11.79 -14.49 -19.92
CA LEU A 306 11.05 -13.57 -20.78
C LEU A 306 11.73 -13.39 -22.15
N GLY A 307 10.99 -12.76 -23.07
CA GLY A 307 11.46 -12.43 -24.41
C GLY A 307 12.53 -11.34 -24.40
N ASN A 308 12.97 -10.96 -25.59
CA ASN A 308 13.79 -9.76 -25.76
C ASN A 308 13.46 -9.09 -27.10
N LYS A 309 12.67 -8.02 -27.04
CA LYS A 309 12.18 -7.25 -28.18
C LYS A 309 11.47 -8.19 -29.16
N LYS A 310 11.99 -8.33 -30.39
CA LYS A 310 11.43 -9.22 -31.42
C LYS A 310 11.73 -10.71 -31.18
N LYS A 311 12.62 -11.05 -30.25
CA LYS A 311 12.96 -12.43 -29.93
C LYS A 311 11.94 -13.00 -28.94
N PRO A 312 11.21 -14.08 -29.29
CA PRO A 312 10.22 -14.67 -28.39
C PRO A 312 10.88 -15.35 -27.19
N ALA A 313 10.15 -15.34 -26.08
CA ALA A 313 10.42 -16.12 -24.88
C ALA A 313 10.30 -17.63 -25.14
N ASN A 314 10.82 -18.44 -24.22
CA ASN A 314 10.55 -19.88 -24.22
C ASN A 314 9.17 -20.14 -23.59
N VAL A 315 8.13 -20.14 -24.44
CA VAL A 315 6.73 -20.35 -24.03
C VAL A 315 6.54 -21.63 -23.22
N GLN A 316 7.24 -22.72 -23.56
CA GLN A 316 7.13 -23.98 -22.82
C GLN A 316 7.74 -23.90 -21.41
N ALA A 317 8.81 -23.13 -21.24
CA ALA A 317 9.38 -22.87 -19.91
C ALA A 317 8.44 -21.99 -19.07
N ILE A 318 7.80 -20.97 -19.67
CA ILE A 318 6.80 -20.13 -19.00
C ILE A 318 5.59 -20.95 -18.57
N ARG A 319 5.03 -21.77 -19.47
CA ARG A 319 3.89 -22.65 -19.15
C ARG A 319 4.22 -23.66 -18.04
N ARG A 320 5.46 -24.16 -18.00
CA ARG A 320 5.95 -25.00 -16.90
C ARG A 320 6.02 -24.22 -15.59
N PHE A 321 6.61 -23.03 -15.60
CA PHE A 321 6.66 -22.15 -14.43
C PHE A 321 5.25 -21.88 -13.88
N VAL A 322 4.28 -21.60 -14.75
CA VAL A 322 2.87 -21.42 -14.37
C VAL A 322 2.35 -22.65 -13.64
N LYS A 323 2.46 -23.84 -14.22
CA LYS A 323 1.96 -25.08 -13.61
C LYS A 323 2.65 -25.43 -12.28
N GLU A 324 3.96 -25.27 -12.19
CA GLU A 324 4.75 -25.60 -11.00
C GLU A 324 4.44 -24.68 -9.81
N ASN A 325 3.98 -23.45 -10.08
CA ASN A 325 3.76 -22.43 -9.06
C ASN A 325 2.29 -22.10 -8.79
N MET A 326 1.35 -22.61 -9.58
CA MET A 326 -0.08 -22.27 -9.43
C MET A 326 -0.66 -22.72 -8.09
N GLU A 327 -0.20 -23.86 -7.53
CA GLU A 327 -0.73 -24.44 -6.29
C GLU A 327 -0.64 -23.46 -5.11
N GLN A 328 0.51 -22.78 -4.97
CA GLN A 328 0.79 -21.81 -3.91
C GLN A 328 0.12 -20.44 -4.13
N CYS A 329 -0.47 -20.20 -5.30
CA CYS A 329 -1.13 -18.95 -5.65
C CYS A 329 -2.65 -19.07 -5.51
N SER A 330 -3.32 -17.97 -5.18
CA SER A 330 -4.80 -17.90 -5.17
C SER A 330 -5.35 -17.36 -6.49
N TYR A 331 -4.53 -16.57 -7.18
CA TYR A 331 -4.86 -15.91 -8.45
C TYR A 331 -3.71 -16.10 -9.43
N ALA A 332 -4.04 -16.12 -10.72
CA ALA A 332 -3.08 -15.90 -11.79
C ALA A 332 -3.50 -14.70 -12.63
N VAL A 333 -2.57 -13.78 -12.86
CA VAL A 333 -2.67 -12.67 -13.80
C VAL A 333 -1.76 -12.98 -14.97
N ILE A 334 -2.33 -13.20 -16.15
CA ILE A 334 -1.62 -13.77 -17.29
C ILE A 334 -1.80 -12.91 -18.54
N SER A 335 -0.71 -12.46 -19.16
CA SER A 335 -0.73 -11.96 -20.54
C SER A 335 -0.70 -13.11 -21.55
N ALA A 336 -1.64 -13.08 -22.50
CA ALA A 336 -1.67 -13.99 -23.63
C ALA A 336 -0.51 -13.73 -24.60
N GLU A 337 -0.05 -12.49 -24.75
CA GLU A 337 1.12 -12.14 -25.56
C GLU A 337 2.33 -12.99 -25.16
N MET A 338 2.59 -13.05 -23.86
CA MET A 338 3.71 -13.82 -23.31
C MET A 338 3.43 -15.33 -23.30
N LEU A 339 2.22 -15.75 -22.91
CA LEU A 339 1.89 -17.18 -22.76
C LEU A 339 1.66 -17.94 -24.09
N LEU A 340 1.31 -17.23 -25.16
CA LEU A 340 1.10 -17.80 -26.50
C LEU A 340 2.28 -17.48 -27.42
N TYR A 341 2.66 -16.20 -27.55
CA TYR A 341 3.61 -15.75 -28.57
C TYR A 341 5.05 -15.58 -28.04
N GLY A 342 5.21 -15.52 -26.72
CA GLY A 342 6.49 -15.25 -26.07
C GLY A 342 6.85 -13.75 -26.00
N GLY A 343 5.85 -12.86 -26.07
CA GLY A 343 6.00 -11.42 -25.82
C GLY A 343 5.13 -10.55 -26.74
N LEU A 344 5.06 -9.25 -26.43
CA LEU A 344 4.26 -8.26 -27.17
C LEU A 344 4.69 -8.09 -28.63
N LEU A 345 5.97 -7.92 -28.92
CA LEU A 345 6.46 -7.79 -30.30
C LEU A 345 6.36 -9.12 -31.06
N PRO A 346 6.71 -10.29 -30.47
CA PRO A 346 6.48 -11.60 -31.08
C PRO A 346 5.03 -11.85 -31.50
N SER A 347 4.05 -11.33 -30.75
CA SER A 347 2.62 -11.43 -31.13
C SER A 347 2.27 -10.67 -32.42
N ARG A 348 3.19 -9.83 -32.92
CA ARG A 348 3.06 -9.12 -34.20
C ARG A 348 3.85 -9.78 -35.32
N LEU A 349 4.68 -10.79 -35.06
CA LEU A 349 5.66 -11.33 -36.04
C LEU A 349 5.45 -12.82 -36.36
N HIS A 350 4.48 -13.47 -35.73
CA HIS A 350 4.27 -14.92 -35.85
C HIS A 350 3.65 -15.36 -37.18
N HIS A 351 3.77 -16.65 -37.47
CA HIS A 351 3.03 -17.33 -38.55
C HIS A 351 2.22 -18.52 -38.01
N PHE A 352 1.73 -18.39 -36.77
CA PHE A 352 0.91 -19.40 -36.09
C PHE A 352 -0.37 -19.77 -36.84
N THR A 353 -0.82 -20.98 -36.54
CA THR A 353 -1.91 -21.71 -37.20
C THR A 353 -2.97 -22.13 -36.18
N GLU A 354 -4.08 -22.68 -36.65
CA GLU A 354 -5.13 -23.24 -35.78
C GLU A 354 -4.61 -24.30 -34.79
N ALA A 355 -3.54 -25.03 -35.15
CA ALA A 355 -2.92 -26.01 -34.25
C ALA A 355 -2.27 -25.34 -33.03
N ASP A 356 -1.63 -24.18 -33.21
CA ASP A 356 -1.02 -23.41 -32.12
C ASP A 356 -2.10 -22.82 -31.19
N LEU A 357 -3.22 -22.39 -31.77
CA LEU A 357 -4.38 -21.91 -30.99
C LEU A 357 -4.99 -23.05 -30.16
N ALA A 358 -5.14 -24.25 -30.75
CA ALA A 358 -5.67 -25.42 -30.06
C ALA A 358 -4.76 -25.91 -28.92
N ASP A 359 -3.44 -25.88 -29.11
CA ASP A 359 -2.46 -26.20 -28.06
C ASP A 359 -2.54 -25.19 -26.89
N TYR A 360 -2.68 -23.90 -27.19
CA TYR A 360 -2.86 -22.87 -26.18
C TYR A 360 -4.20 -22.98 -25.43
N GLU A 361 -5.30 -23.26 -26.13
CA GLU A 361 -6.59 -23.54 -25.52
C GLU A 361 -6.50 -24.73 -24.58
N ALA A 362 -5.89 -25.83 -25.02
CA ALA A 362 -5.71 -27.04 -24.22
C ALA A 362 -4.94 -26.74 -22.93
N PHE A 363 -3.88 -25.93 -23.00
CA PHE A 363 -3.13 -25.52 -21.82
C PHE A 363 -3.99 -24.75 -20.80
N LEU A 364 -4.78 -23.76 -21.23
CA LEU A 364 -5.63 -22.98 -20.31
C LEU A 364 -6.71 -23.85 -19.66
N ARG A 365 -7.29 -24.78 -20.41
CA ARG A 365 -8.29 -25.73 -19.90
C ARG A 365 -7.69 -26.71 -18.91
N GLU A 366 -6.52 -27.26 -19.22
CA GLU A 366 -5.78 -28.14 -18.32
C GLU A 366 -5.42 -27.41 -17.03
N LEU A 367 -4.90 -26.18 -17.11
CA LEU A 367 -4.58 -25.36 -15.94
C LEU A 367 -5.81 -25.14 -15.05
N LYS A 368 -6.98 -24.84 -15.63
CA LYS A 368 -8.21 -24.70 -14.84
C LYS A 368 -8.68 -26.03 -14.24
N ASN A 369 -8.55 -27.12 -14.98
CA ASN A 369 -8.93 -28.45 -14.51
C ASN A 369 -8.06 -28.92 -13.33
N ASP A 370 -6.76 -28.64 -13.39
CA ASP A 370 -5.81 -28.99 -12.34
C ASP A 370 -6.01 -28.10 -11.10
N PHE A 371 -6.44 -26.85 -11.30
CA PHE A 371 -6.62 -25.85 -10.23
C PHE A 371 -8.03 -25.22 -10.24
N PRO A 372 -9.09 -26.01 -9.96
CA PRO A 372 -10.49 -25.59 -10.16
C PRO A 372 -10.93 -24.41 -9.28
N ASP A 373 -10.35 -24.27 -8.09
CA ASP A 373 -10.71 -23.22 -7.12
C ASP A 373 -9.98 -21.89 -7.37
N LYS A 374 -8.94 -21.89 -8.21
CA LYS A 374 -8.13 -20.70 -8.47
C LYS A 374 -8.75 -19.83 -9.55
N LYS A 375 -8.58 -18.51 -9.44
CA LYS A 375 -9.08 -17.54 -10.41
C LYS A 375 -7.98 -17.14 -11.40
N ILE A 376 -8.32 -17.15 -12.69
CA ILE A 376 -7.40 -16.74 -13.76
C ILE A 376 -7.94 -15.45 -14.38
N PHE A 377 -7.18 -14.38 -14.23
CA PHE A 377 -7.40 -13.10 -14.89
C PHE A 377 -6.41 -12.99 -16.05
N LEU A 378 -6.91 -12.65 -17.22
CA LEU A 378 -6.12 -12.71 -18.44
C LEU A 378 -6.20 -11.39 -19.21
N SER A 379 -5.10 -11.03 -19.87
CA SER A 379 -5.09 -9.97 -20.86
C SER A 379 -4.71 -10.48 -22.25
N ASN A 380 -5.30 -9.89 -23.28
CA ASN A 380 -4.86 -10.05 -24.67
C ASN A 380 -5.23 -8.79 -25.45
N LEU A 381 -4.28 -8.21 -26.16
CA LEU A 381 -4.44 -6.97 -26.87
C LEU A 381 -5.14 -7.19 -28.21
N ILE A 382 -5.84 -6.14 -28.65
CA ILE A 382 -6.09 -5.94 -30.06
C ILE A 382 -4.82 -5.37 -30.68
N MET A 383 -4.31 -6.03 -31.73
CA MET A 383 -3.11 -5.59 -32.42
C MET A 383 -3.20 -4.12 -32.87
N ARG A 384 -2.14 -3.35 -32.61
CA ARG A 384 -2.05 -1.95 -33.03
C ARG A 384 -1.86 -1.76 -34.54
N THR A 385 -2.07 -0.54 -35.02
CA THR A 385 -1.80 -0.13 -36.41
C THR A 385 -1.16 1.28 -36.43
N PRO A 386 0.17 1.40 -36.29
CA PRO A 386 0.82 2.71 -36.22
C PRO A 386 0.68 3.52 -37.50
N LYS A 387 0.54 4.84 -37.37
CA LYS A 387 0.35 5.79 -38.48
C LYS A 387 1.63 6.11 -39.25
N TYR A 388 2.77 5.64 -38.78
CA TYR A 388 4.10 5.99 -39.26
C TYR A 388 4.85 4.77 -39.80
N ASN A 389 5.92 5.06 -40.54
CA ASN A 389 6.84 4.05 -41.04
C ASN A 389 7.92 3.76 -40.00
N SER A 390 7.97 2.53 -39.50
CA SER A 390 9.04 2.03 -38.64
C SER A 390 8.93 0.52 -38.52
N ALA A 391 10.02 -0.19 -38.71
CA ALA A 391 10.11 -1.62 -38.41
C ALA A 391 10.63 -1.92 -36.99
N ASP A 392 10.79 -0.94 -36.10
CA ASP A 392 11.40 -1.18 -34.78
C ASP A 392 10.63 -2.23 -33.95
N GLU A 393 9.30 -2.14 -33.98
CA GLU A 393 8.36 -3.01 -33.25
C GLU A 393 7.42 -3.80 -34.19
N GLU A 394 7.46 -3.50 -35.47
CA GLU A 394 6.58 -4.06 -36.51
C GLU A 394 7.38 -4.96 -37.47
N PRO A 395 6.73 -5.76 -38.34
CA PRO A 395 7.40 -6.49 -39.40
C PRO A 395 8.28 -5.60 -40.28
N ASP A 396 9.34 -6.15 -40.87
CA ASP A 396 10.37 -5.36 -41.58
C ASP A 396 9.80 -4.52 -42.73
N TYR A 397 8.71 -4.97 -43.37
CA TYR A 397 8.07 -4.21 -44.44
C TYR A 397 7.39 -2.91 -43.94
N TYR A 398 7.14 -2.78 -42.64
CA TYR A 398 6.49 -1.62 -42.04
C TYR A 398 7.37 -0.36 -42.10
N GLU A 399 8.69 -0.53 -42.22
CA GLU A 399 9.65 0.55 -42.50
C GLU A 399 9.31 1.29 -43.81
N LYS A 400 8.72 0.59 -44.78
CA LYS A 400 8.39 1.17 -46.09
C LYS A 400 6.89 1.46 -46.23
N TYR A 401 6.04 0.59 -45.72
CA TYR A 401 4.61 0.59 -46.01
C TYR A 401 3.72 0.88 -44.80
N GLY A 402 4.27 1.13 -43.60
CA GLY A 402 3.49 1.28 -42.37
C GLY A 402 2.37 2.31 -42.44
N ALA A 403 2.70 3.55 -42.81
CA ALA A 403 1.74 4.64 -42.97
C ALA A 403 0.67 4.32 -44.04
N ALA A 404 1.08 3.65 -45.12
CA ALA A 404 0.17 3.23 -46.19
C ALA A 404 -0.79 2.12 -45.73
N ILE A 405 -0.31 1.13 -44.97
CA ILE A 405 -1.13 0.07 -44.36
C ILE A 405 -2.16 0.67 -43.42
N PHE A 406 -1.75 1.59 -42.55
CA PHE A 406 -2.67 2.30 -41.65
C PHE A 406 -3.76 3.02 -42.43
N ARG A 407 -3.39 3.82 -43.44
CA ARG A 407 -4.34 4.61 -44.21
C ARG A 407 -5.26 3.75 -45.07
N TYR A 408 -4.75 2.66 -45.64
CA TYR A 408 -5.56 1.68 -46.35
C TYR A 408 -6.61 1.05 -45.44
N GLY A 409 -6.22 0.61 -44.24
CA GLY A 409 -7.14 0.09 -43.24
C GLY A 409 -8.20 1.10 -42.82
N TRP A 410 -7.80 2.37 -42.61
CA TRP A 410 -8.71 3.47 -42.28
C TRP A 410 -9.79 3.66 -43.34
N LEU A 411 -9.39 3.81 -44.60
CA LEU A 411 -10.32 4.03 -45.71
C LEU A 411 -11.22 2.82 -45.93
N LYS A 412 -10.69 1.60 -45.78
CA LYS A 412 -11.45 0.35 -45.82
C LYS A 412 -12.54 0.31 -44.74
N ASP A 413 -12.21 0.63 -43.49
CA ASP A 413 -13.20 0.66 -42.41
C ASP A 413 -14.23 1.79 -42.59
N LYS A 414 -13.77 2.99 -42.98
CA LYS A 414 -14.66 4.12 -43.23
C LYS A 414 -15.64 3.80 -44.36
N ALA A 415 -15.19 3.23 -45.48
CA ALA A 415 -16.06 2.81 -46.59
C ALA A 415 -17.13 1.78 -46.18
N ASN A 416 -16.84 0.94 -45.18
CA ASN A 416 -17.81 -0.02 -44.66
C ASN A 416 -18.88 0.61 -43.76
N ARG A 417 -18.61 1.78 -43.17
CA ARG A 417 -19.46 2.45 -42.17
C ARG A 417 -20.14 3.70 -42.71
N GLU A 418 -19.49 4.36 -43.66
CA GLU A 418 -19.80 5.70 -44.16
C GLU A 418 -19.44 5.81 -45.65
N THR A 419 -19.89 6.89 -46.29
CA THR A 419 -19.50 7.21 -47.67
C THR A 419 -18.14 7.92 -47.68
N LEU A 420 -17.23 7.45 -48.54
CA LEU A 420 -15.97 8.15 -48.82
C LEU A 420 -16.22 9.34 -49.74
N ASP A 421 -15.45 10.42 -49.58
CA ASP A 421 -15.45 11.49 -50.56
C ASP A 421 -14.58 11.14 -51.80
N GLU A 422 -14.68 11.92 -52.87
CA GLU A 422 -13.96 11.66 -54.13
C GLU A 422 -12.43 11.62 -53.94
N GLN A 423 -11.89 12.40 -53.00
CA GLN A 423 -10.46 12.43 -52.71
C GLN A 423 -10.04 11.15 -51.97
N GLU A 424 -10.82 10.71 -51.00
CA GLU A 424 -10.64 9.47 -50.25
C GLU A 424 -10.78 8.23 -51.14
N GLU A 425 -11.74 8.20 -52.06
CA GLU A 425 -11.87 7.11 -53.03
C GLU A 425 -10.65 7.03 -53.96
N HIS A 426 -10.14 8.17 -54.40
CA HIS A 426 -8.94 8.23 -55.24
C HIS A 426 -7.70 7.76 -54.47
N GLU A 427 -7.52 8.24 -53.23
CA GLU A 427 -6.44 7.81 -52.34
C GLU A 427 -6.50 6.31 -52.07
N TRP A 428 -7.70 5.75 -51.85
CA TRP A 428 -7.85 4.32 -51.59
C TRP A 428 -7.38 3.47 -52.78
N ARG A 429 -7.77 3.83 -54.01
CA ARG A 429 -7.31 3.14 -55.23
C ARG A 429 -5.79 3.24 -55.42
N GLN A 430 -5.19 4.40 -55.12
CA GLN A 430 -3.73 4.55 -55.18
C GLN A 430 -3.02 3.64 -54.17
N LEU A 431 -3.57 3.51 -52.96
CA LEU A 431 -3.01 2.62 -51.94
C LEU A 431 -3.10 1.16 -52.36
N GLU A 432 -4.19 0.73 -53.02
CA GLU A 432 -4.32 -0.62 -53.60
C GLU A 432 -3.25 -0.93 -54.65
N GLU A 433 -2.81 0.07 -55.41
CA GLU A 433 -1.73 -0.10 -56.41
C GLU A 433 -0.33 -0.14 -55.78
N ILE A 434 -0.11 0.64 -54.71
CA ILE A 434 1.22 0.79 -54.07
C ILE A 434 1.52 -0.34 -53.09
N LEU A 435 0.50 -0.88 -52.41
CA LEU A 435 0.66 -1.90 -51.38
C LEU A 435 0.77 -3.30 -52.00
N PRO A 436 1.90 -4.02 -51.82
CA PRO A 436 2.02 -5.39 -52.30
C PRO A 436 0.99 -6.32 -51.64
N GLN A 437 0.33 -7.15 -52.45
CA GLN A 437 -0.76 -8.01 -52.00
C GLN A 437 -0.31 -9.05 -50.96
N ASP A 438 0.92 -9.55 -51.07
CA ASP A 438 1.53 -10.48 -50.12
C ASP A 438 1.72 -9.84 -48.74
N ILE A 439 2.10 -8.57 -48.68
CA ILE A 439 2.25 -7.81 -47.43
C ILE A 439 0.89 -7.59 -46.74
N ILE A 440 -0.13 -7.20 -47.50
CA ILE A 440 -1.48 -7.02 -46.95
C ILE A 440 -2.04 -8.36 -46.48
N CYS A 441 -1.86 -9.42 -47.27
CA CYS A 441 -2.28 -10.77 -46.89
C CYS A 441 -1.62 -11.23 -45.58
N ASP A 442 -0.31 -11.06 -45.43
CA ASP A 442 0.43 -11.42 -44.22
C ASP A 442 -0.03 -10.60 -43.00
N TYR A 443 -0.20 -9.28 -43.17
CA TYR A 443 -0.71 -8.42 -42.10
C TYR A 443 -2.13 -8.81 -41.67
N GLU A 444 -3.06 -8.95 -42.61
CA GLU A 444 -4.46 -9.31 -42.31
C GLU A 444 -4.58 -10.74 -41.75
N THR A 445 -3.72 -11.67 -42.15
CA THR A 445 -3.69 -13.04 -41.61
C THR A 445 -3.32 -13.05 -40.13
N ARG A 446 -2.26 -12.33 -39.73
CA ARG A 446 -1.88 -12.21 -38.32
C ARG A 446 -2.96 -11.55 -37.48
N ARG A 447 -3.61 -10.50 -38.01
CA ARG A 447 -4.72 -9.85 -37.32
C ARG A 447 -5.93 -10.75 -37.17
N ALA A 448 -6.28 -11.52 -38.20
CA ALA A 448 -7.34 -12.51 -38.12
C ALA A 448 -7.06 -13.55 -37.02
N PHE A 449 -5.82 -14.02 -36.91
CA PHE A 449 -5.40 -14.91 -35.82
C PHE A 449 -5.54 -14.26 -34.44
N ASN A 450 -5.09 -13.02 -34.25
CA ASN A 450 -5.28 -12.29 -32.98
C ASN A 450 -6.77 -12.11 -32.62
N VAL A 451 -7.64 -11.85 -33.59
CA VAL A 451 -9.09 -11.83 -33.37
C VAL A 451 -9.60 -13.19 -32.93
N GLN A 452 -9.16 -14.29 -33.55
CA GLN A 452 -9.55 -15.64 -33.14
C GLN A 452 -9.13 -15.94 -31.69
N VAL A 453 -7.94 -15.50 -31.27
CA VAL A 453 -7.47 -15.62 -29.88
C VAL A 453 -8.39 -14.85 -28.92
N ASN A 454 -8.75 -13.61 -29.25
CA ASN A 454 -9.70 -12.83 -28.44
C ASN A 454 -11.08 -13.52 -28.36
N LEU A 455 -11.60 -14.05 -29.47
CA LEU A 455 -12.88 -14.76 -29.49
C LEU A 455 -12.83 -16.06 -28.67
N LEU A 456 -11.69 -16.77 -28.68
CA LEU A 456 -11.45 -17.91 -27.79
C LEU A 456 -11.54 -17.48 -26.33
N HIS A 457 -10.87 -16.40 -25.93
CA HIS A 457 -10.94 -15.90 -24.55
C HIS A 457 -12.37 -15.57 -24.12
N VAL A 458 -13.15 -14.95 -25.01
CA VAL A 458 -14.59 -14.70 -24.75
C VAL A 458 -15.35 -16.02 -24.53
N SER A 459 -15.05 -17.08 -25.29
CA SER A 459 -15.65 -18.40 -25.04
C SER A 459 -15.22 -19.00 -23.71
N LEU A 460 -13.93 -18.94 -23.39
CA LEU A 460 -13.39 -19.47 -22.13
C LEU A 460 -13.97 -18.75 -20.89
N VAL A 461 -14.29 -17.46 -20.99
CA VAL A 461 -15.04 -16.75 -19.94
C VAL A 461 -16.48 -17.26 -19.84
N SER A 462 -17.19 -17.50 -20.96
CA SER A 462 -18.54 -18.07 -20.93
C SER A 462 -18.60 -19.46 -20.31
N GLU A 463 -17.49 -20.18 -20.36
CA GLU A 463 -17.33 -21.53 -19.79
C GLU A 463 -16.76 -21.52 -18.36
N ASN A 464 -16.51 -20.35 -17.78
CA ASN A 464 -15.89 -20.14 -16.47
C ASN A 464 -14.48 -20.74 -16.32
N ILE A 465 -13.75 -20.88 -17.44
CA ILE A 465 -12.33 -21.21 -17.43
C ILE A 465 -11.50 -19.99 -17.03
N LEU A 466 -11.81 -18.84 -17.62
CA LEU A 466 -11.25 -17.54 -17.26
C LEU A 466 -12.26 -16.77 -16.40
N SER A 467 -11.78 -16.20 -15.29
CA SER A 467 -12.65 -15.47 -14.35
C SER A 467 -12.89 -14.02 -14.78
N PHE A 468 -11.92 -13.40 -15.44
CA PHE A 468 -12.00 -12.05 -15.97
C PHE A 468 -11.00 -11.85 -17.12
N VAL A 469 -11.36 -11.05 -18.12
CA VAL A 469 -10.47 -10.71 -19.24
C VAL A 469 -10.44 -9.20 -19.48
N SER A 470 -9.23 -8.63 -19.53
CA SER A 470 -9.01 -7.30 -20.11
C SER A 470 -8.53 -7.46 -21.56
N ILE A 471 -9.10 -6.68 -22.47
CA ILE A 471 -8.71 -6.63 -23.88
C ILE A 471 -8.26 -5.21 -24.20
N PRO A 472 -6.99 -4.86 -23.91
CA PRO A 472 -6.52 -3.52 -24.15
C PRO A 472 -6.31 -3.23 -25.64
N GLN A 473 -6.19 -1.95 -25.96
CA GLN A 473 -5.86 -1.47 -27.30
C GLN A 473 -4.58 -0.64 -27.23
N ASP A 474 -3.68 -0.94 -28.15
CA ASP A 474 -2.43 -0.23 -28.37
C ASP A 474 -2.53 0.59 -29.66
N ASP A 475 -2.05 1.84 -29.63
CA ASP A 475 -2.18 2.86 -30.68
C ASP A 475 -3.49 2.78 -31.49
N SER A 476 -4.60 3.13 -30.82
CA SER A 476 -5.95 3.00 -31.39
C SER A 476 -6.39 4.28 -32.12
N ALA A 477 -7.38 4.14 -33.02
CA ALA A 477 -7.93 5.26 -33.75
C ALA A 477 -9.42 5.01 -34.11
N PRO A 478 -10.22 6.06 -34.40
CA PRO A 478 -11.67 5.93 -34.63
C PRO A 478 -12.09 5.05 -35.82
N TYR A 479 -11.21 4.90 -36.81
CA TYR A 479 -11.35 3.99 -37.95
C TYR A 479 -10.06 3.22 -38.15
N GLY A 480 -10.16 2.11 -38.86
CA GLY A 480 -9.03 1.29 -39.28
C GLY A 480 -9.06 -0.11 -38.71
N TYR A 481 -7.95 -0.82 -38.86
CA TYR A 481 -7.88 -2.23 -38.50
C TYR A 481 -8.18 -2.51 -37.02
N THR A 482 -7.65 -1.69 -36.11
CA THR A 482 -7.94 -1.81 -34.67
C THR A 482 -9.44 -1.67 -34.39
N ALA A 483 -10.12 -0.70 -35.01
CA ALA A 483 -11.57 -0.49 -34.86
C ALA A 483 -12.41 -1.65 -35.45
N MET A 484 -12.00 -2.18 -36.61
CA MET A 484 -12.64 -3.34 -37.22
C MET A 484 -12.55 -4.59 -36.34
N ASP A 485 -11.38 -4.86 -35.76
CA ASP A 485 -11.15 -6.02 -34.92
C ASP A 485 -11.87 -5.90 -33.57
N GLN A 486 -11.83 -4.70 -32.99
CA GLN A 486 -12.62 -4.34 -31.80
C GLN A 486 -14.12 -4.60 -32.01
N SER A 487 -14.68 -4.20 -33.15
CA SER A 487 -16.11 -4.38 -33.43
C SER A 487 -16.52 -5.86 -33.40
N LYS A 488 -15.68 -6.76 -33.92
CA LYS A 488 -15.91 -8.22 -33.88
C LYS A 488 -15.92 -8.72 -32.43
N VAL A 489 -14.93 -8.34 -31.64
CA VAL A 489 -14.80 -8.76 -30.23
C VAL A 489 -15.97 -8.23 -29.38
N TYR A 490 -16.33 -6.96 -29.53
CA TYR A 490 -17.49 -6.37 -28.82
C TYR A 490 -18.80 -7.07 -29.17
N SER A 491 -18.99 -7.43 -30.44
CA SER A 491 -20.19 -8.14 -30.90
C SER A 491 -20.33 -9.51 -30.22
N GLU A 492 -19.23 -10.23 -30.06
CA GLU A 492 -19.22 -11.54 -29.38
C GLU A 492 -19.48 -11.39 -27.86
N ILE A 493 -18.81 -10.43 -27.20
CA ILE A 493 -19.03 -10.12 -25.78
C ILE A 493 -20.51 -9.79 -25.53
N ALA A 494 -21.11 -8.97 -26.39
CA ALA A 494 -22.52 -8.59 -26.27
C ALA A 494 -23.46 -9.79 -26.49
N THR A 495 -23.16 -10.63 -27.49
CA THR A 495 -23.95 -11.83 -27.80
C THR A 495 -23.94 -12.83 -26.64
N LYS A 496 -22.77 -13.07 -26.02
CA LYS A 496 -22.62 -13.94 -24.85
C LYS A 496 -22.97 -13.26 -23.51
N ARG A 497 -23.30 -11.95 -23.52
CA ARG A 497 -23.68 -11.14 -22.35
C ARG A 497 -22.60 -11.08 -21.25
N LEU A 498 -21.35 -10.89 -21.64
CA LEU A 498 -20.18 -10.95 -20.74
C LEU A 498 -19.58 -9.58 -20.39
N LYS A 499 -20.35 -8.50 -20.53
CA LYS A 499 -19.85 -7.11 -20.33
C LYS A 499 -19.39 -6.80 -18.90
N ASP A 500 -19.75 -7.63 -17.93
CA ASP A 500 -19.32 -7.55 -16.52
C ASP A 500 -18.00 -8.28 -16.26
N LYS A 501 -17.62 -9.22 -17.14
CA LYS A 501 -16.43 -10.07 -17.02
C LYS A 501 -15.34 -9.78 -18.04
N ILE A 502 -15.63 -8.99 -19.07
CA ILE A 502 -14.70 -8.65 -20.15
C ILE A 502 -14.71 -7.14 -20.38
N MET A 503 -13.54 -6.51 -20.26
CA MET A 503 -13.36 -5.07 -20.46
C MET A 503 -12.49 -4.79 -21.69
N VAL A 504 -12.92 -3.85 -22.53
CA VAL A 504 -12.20 -3.46 -23.75
C VAL A 504 -11.93 -1.96 -23.74
N TYR A 505 -10.66 -1.55 -23.66
CA TYR A 505 -10.27 -0.16 -23.45
C TYR A 505 -8.87 0.15 -24.03
N PRO A 506 -8.50 1.42 -24.28
CA PRO A 506 -7.13 1.78 -24.63
C PRO A 506 -6.17 1.66 -23.43
N GLY A 507 -4.89 1.35 -23.66
CA GLY A 507 -3.86 1.27 -22.61
C GLY A 507 -3.27 -0.14 -22.45
N ALA A 508 -2.18 -0.40 -23.14
CA ALA A 508 -1.52 -1.70 -23.18
C ALA A 508 -0.65 -1.98 -21.95
N ASP A 509 0.29 -1.07 -21.69
CA ASP A 509 1.40 -1.31 -20.77
C ASP A 509 0.97 -1.35 -19.30
N GLU A 510 -0.14 -0.69 -18.98
CA GLU A 510 -0.69 -0.67 -17.62
C GLU A 510 -1.40 -1.96 -17.21
N VAL A 511 -1.81 -2.82 -18.16
CA VAL A 511 -2.79 -3.89 -17.91
C VAL A 511 -2.40 -4.82 -16.75
N GLY A 512 -1.09 -5.00 -16.52
CA GLY A 512 -0.57 -5.71 -15.35
C GLY A 512 -0.98 -5.07 -14.03
N PHE A 513 -0.86 -3.74 -13.89
CA PHE A 513 -1.35 -2.97 -12.74
C PHE A 513 -2.84 -3.18 -12.53
N THR A 514 -3.64 -3.01 -13.58
CA THR A 514 -5.10 -3.13 -13.49
C THR A 514 -5.53 -4.52 -13.06
N LEU A 515 -4.96 -5.59 -13.63
CA LEU A 515 -5.37 -6.96 -13.28
C LEU A 515 -4.84 -7.40 -11.91
N LEU A 516 -3.65 -6.95 -11.49
CA LEU A 516 -3.15 -7.17 -10.12
C LEU A 516 -4.04 -6.46 -9.09
N ALA A 517 -4.44 -5.21 -9.37
CA ALA A 517 -5.35 -4.45 -8.52
C ALA A 517 -6.73 -5.11 -8.43
N ARG A 518 -7.26 -5.60 -9.57
CA ARG A 518 -8.50 -6.37 -9.59
C ARG A 518 -8.40 -7.62 -8.73
N ALA A 519 -7.30 -8.37 -8.86
CA ALA A 519 -7.07 -9.58 -8.09
C ALA A 519 -7.06 -9.27 -6.59
N TYR A 520 -6.39 -8.19 -6.19
CA TYR A 520 -6.36 -7.75 -4.80
C TYR A 520 -7.73 -7.31 -4.28
N ASN A 521 -8.48 -6.52 -5.05
CA ASN A 521 -9.84 -6.10 -4.71
C ASN A 521 -10.81 -7.28 -4.56
N ASP A 522 -10.72 -8.24 -5.48
CA ASP A 522 -11.50 -9.48 -5.42
C ASP A 522 -11.05 -10.36 -4.24
N TYR A 523 -9.76 -10.43 -3.91
CA TYR A 523 -9.30 -11.14 -2.71
C TYR A 523 -9.85 -10.52 -1.41
N LEU A 524 -9.85 -9.20 -1.32
CA LEU A 524 -10.44 -8.49 -0.17
C LEU A 524 -11.98 -8.53 -0.16
N GLN A 525 -12.61 -8.97 -1.25
CA GLN A 525 -14.06 -8.87 -1.46
C GLN A 525 -14.56 -7.42 -1.26
N LYS A 526 -13.79 -6.45 -1.77
CA LYS A 526 -14.07 -5.01 -1.67
C LYS A 526 -14.18 -4.37 -3.04
N THR A 527 -14.92 -3.27 -3.08
CA THR A 527 -15.04 -2.40 -4.26
C THR A 527 -14.74 -0.97 -3.81
N PRO A 528 -13.49 -0.50 -3.90
CA PRO A 528 -13.10 0.78 -3.35
C PRO A 528 -13.78 1.93 -4.09
N ARG A 529 -14.23 2.93 -3.34
CA ARG A 529 -14.96 4.09 -3.88
C ARG A 529 -13.99 5.18 -4.31
N LEU A 530 -14.06 5.56 -5.57
CA LEU A 530 -13.18 6.53 -6.21
C LEU A 530 -13.94 7.79 -6.58
N PHE A 531 -13.52 8.94 -6.05
CA PHE A 531 -13.93 10.25 -6.53
C PHE A 531 -12.88 10.80 -7.50
N VAL A 532 -13.32 11.43 -8.59
CA VAL A 532 -12.41 11.97 -9.61
C VAL A 532 -12.48 13.48 -9.63
N ARG A 533 -11.32 14.11 -9.49
CA ARG A 533 -11.14 15.55 -9.56
C ARG A 533 -10.40 15.88 -10.84
N TYR A 534 -11.04 16.63 -11.75
CA TYR A 534 -10.42 17.04 -13.00
C TYR A 534 -9.75 18.41 -12.87
N SER A 535 -8.55 18.56 -13.45
CA SER A 535 -7.87 19.87 -13.54
C SER A 535 -8.41 20.77 -14.66
N SER A 536 -9.16 20.21 -15.61
CA SER A 536 -9.69 20.88 -16.80
C SER A 536 -11.22 20.79 -16.89
N THR A 537 -11.84 21.85 -17.40
CA THR A 537 -13.30 21.85 -17.64
C THR A 537 -13.68 20.95 -18.82
N LEU A 538 -12.85 20.89 -19.86
CA LEU A 538 -13.14 20.14 -21.09
C LEU A 538 -12.37 18.82 -21.19
N GLY A 539 -11.30 18.64 -20.40
CA GLY A 539 -10.40 17.50 -20.49
C GLY A 539 -11.10 16.14 -20.54
N ALA A 540 -12.09 15.93 -19.66
CA ALA A 540 -12.87 14.69 -19.59
C ALA A 540 -13.58 14.29 -20.91
N GLN A 541 -13.85 15.25 -21.80
CA GLN A 541 -14.56 15.06 -23.07
C GLN A 541 -13.61 14.89 -24.26
N LEU A 542 -12.31 15.12 -24.07
CA LEU A 542 -11.33 15.04 -25.16
C LEU A 542 -10.96 13.60 -25.46
N VAL A 543 -10.83 13.28 -26.75
CA VAL A 543 -10.11 12.09 -27.20
C VAL A 543 -8.62 12.43 -27.14
N PRO A 544 -7.83 11.77 -26.27
CA PRO A 544 -6.41 12.06 -26.12
C PRO A 544 -5.60 11.54 -27.32
N LEU A 545 -4.33 11.93 -27.40
CA LEU A 545 -3.43 11.38 -28.41
C LEU A 545 -3.30 9.86 -28.22
N TYR A 546 -3.22 9.12 -29.33
CA TYR A 546 -3.05 7.66 -29.39
C TYR A 546 -4.24 6.80 -28.91
N GLU A 547 -5.40 7.41 -28.64
CA GLU A 547 -6.60 6.71 -28.18
C GLU A 547 -7.83 6.97 -29.08
N ASP A 548 -8.85 6.12 -28.94
CA ASP A 548 -10.05 6.11 -29.80
C ASP A 548 -11.29 6.77 -29.17
N ARG A 549 -11.25 7.14 -27.88
CA ARG A 549 -12.43 7.58 -27.12
C ARG A 549 -12.13 8.68 -26.10
N PRO A 550 -13.18 9.38 -25.60
CA PRO A 550 -13.01 10.40 -24.60
C PRO A 550 -12.38 9.88 -23.30
N ILE A 551 -11.55 10.71 -22.65
CA ILE A 551 -10.89 10.41 -21.37
C ILE A 551 -11.85 9.82 -20.34
N ASN A 552 -13.07 10.36 -20.21
CA ASN A 552 -14.04 9.87 -19.23
C ASN A 552 -14.62 8.48 -19.55
N GLU A 553 -14.68 8.08 -20.82
CA GLU A 553 -15.11 6.71 -21.17
C GLU A 553 -13.99 5.71 -20.90
N SER A 554 -12.74 6.10 -21.13
CA SER A 554 -11.58 5.32 -20.69
C SER A 554 -11.57 5.16 -19.16
N LEU A 555 -11.78 6.24 -18.40
CA LEU A 555 -11.91 6.21 -16.93
C LEU A 555 -12.90 5.15 -16.46
N LYS A 556 -14.13 5.15 -17.00
CA LYS A 556 -15.17 4.20 -16.58
C LYS A 556 -14.75 2.75 -16.80
N ALA A 557 -14.14 2.46 -17.95
CA ALA A 557 -13.68 1.11 -18.27
C ALA A 557 -12.54 0.66 -17.34
N HIS A 558 -11.56 1.53 -17.10
CA HIS A 558 -10.42 1.26 -16.22
C HIS A 558 -10.82 1.09 -14.75
N VAL A 559 -11.73 1.93 -14.23
CA VAL A 559 -12.30 1.79 -12.88
C VAL A 559 -12.95 0.41 -12.72
N LEU A 560 -13.79 0.01 -13.67
CA LEU A 560 -14.46 -1.30 -13.63
C LEU A 560 -13.48 -2.46 -13.77
N ALA A 561 -12.45 -2.31 -14.63
CA ALA A 561 -11.42 -3.31 -14.83
C ALA A 561 -10.61 -3.54 -13.54
N ALA A 562 -10.15 -2.46 -12.90
CA ALA A 562 -9.39 -2.52 -11.65
C ALA A 562 -10.24 -2.90 -10.42
N GLY A 563 -11.58 -2.93 -10.53
CA GLY A 563 -12.48 -3.33 -9.45
C GLY A 563 -12.87 -2.20 -8.48
N PHE A 564 -12.82 -0.96 -8.94
CA PHE A 564 -13.28 0.22 -8.22
C PHE A 564 -14.75 0.56 -8.55
N GLN A 565 -15.32 1.48 -7.78
CA GLN A 565 -16.62 2.10 -8.05
C GLN A 565 -16.47 3.63 -8.06
N LEU A 566 -17.03 4.31 -9.05
CA LEU A 566 -17.10 5.78 -9.06
C LEU A 566 -18.14 6.30 -8.07
N VAL A 567 -17.81 7.39 -7.38
CA VAL A 567 -18.74 8.17 -6.55
C VAL A 567 -18.75 9.64 -6.98
N GLU A 568 -19.88 10.31 -6.76
CA GLU A 568 -20.09 11.71 -7.17
C GLU A 568 -19.64 12.74 -6.13
N ASP A 569 -19.48 12.33 -4.87
CA ASP A 569 -19.11 13.21 -3.76
C ASP A 569 -17.85 12.68 -3.07
N VAL A 570 -16.89 13.57 -2.84
CA VAL A 570 -15.63 13.27 -2.17
C VAL A 570 -15.83 12.70 -0.77
N LYS A 571 -16.92 13.06 -0.07
CA LYS A 571 -17.22 12.51 1.27
C LYS A 571 -17.41 10.99 1.25
N ASP A 572 -17.95 10.46 0.15
CA ASP A 572 -18.26 9.05 -0.04
C ASP A 572 -17.07 8.28 -0.63
N ALA A 573 -15.94 8.96 -0.87
CA ALA A 573 -14.77 8.36 -1.49
C ALA A 573 -13.82 7.75 -0.46
N ASP A 574 -13.29 6.56 -0.79
CA ASP A 574 -12.14 5.97 -0.13
C ASP A 574 -10.84 6.54 -0.72
N PHE A 575 -10.85 6.83 -2.03
CA PHE A 575 -9.73 7.43 -2.76
C PHE A 575 -10.19 8.62 -3.62
N VAL A 576 -9.29 9.59 -3.78
CA VAL A 576 -9.41 10.65 -4.78
C VAL A 576 -8.39 10.42 -5.88
N LEU A 577 -8.88 10.32 -7.13
CA LEU A 577 -8.02 10.44 -8.31
C LEU A 577 -7.99 11.90 -8.74
N ALA A 578 -6.87 12.56 -8.47
CA ALA A 578 -6.55 13.86 -9.03
C ALA A 578 -6.11 13.66 -10.49
N TYR A 579 -7.05 13.85 -11.41
CA TYR A 579 -6.87 13.58 -12.83
C TYR A 579 -6.49 14.88 -13.56
N ASN A 580 -5.19 15.04 -13.76
CA ASN A 580 -4.68 16.16 -14.52
C ASN A 580 -4.91 15.92 -16.01
N THR A 581 -5.69 16.80 -16.67
CA THR A 581 -6.15 16.58 -18.05
C THR A 581 -5.87 17.81 -18.92
N PRO A 582 -5.83 17.68 -20.26
CA PRO A 582 -5.40 18.76 -21.16
C PRO A 582 -6.35 19.95 -21.20
N GLY A 583 -5.91 21.04 -21.83
CA GLY A 583 -6.73 22.24 -22.10
C GLY A 583 -7.88 21.97 -23.08
N LYS A 584 -7.81 22.48 -24.31
CA LYS A 584 -8.74 22.10 -25.39
C LYS A 584 -8.25 20.94 -26.25
N ARG A 585 -6.96 20.67 -26.21
CA ARG A 585 -6.30 19.60 -26.96
C ARG A 585 -5.11 19.11 -26.15
N MET A 586 -4.75 17.85 -26.36
CA MET A 586 -3.54 17.27 -25.81
C MET A 586 -2.35 17.59 -26.73
N GLN A 587 -1.21 17.90 -26.12
CA GLN A 587 0.08 18.06 -26.78
C GLN A 587 1.07 17.00 -26.28
N GLU A 588 2.21 16.91 -26.94
CA GLU A 588 3.35 16.16 -26.40
C GLU A 588 3.96 16.92 -25.22
N SER A 589 4.51 16.19 -24.27
CA SER A 589 5.08 16.76 -23.03
C SER A 589 6.19 17.77 -23.31
N TRP A 590 7.03 17.55 -24.32
CA TRP A 590 8.11 18.48 -24.66
C TRP A 590 7.63 19.79 -25.30
N ASP A 591 6.39 19.86 -25.80
CA ASP A 591 5.82 21.11 -26.33
C ASP A 591 5.64 22.14 -25.21
N GLN A 592 5.50 21.70 -23.95
CA GLN A 592 5.34 22.58 -22.79
C GLN A 592 6.51 23.55 -22.61
N LEU A 593 7.69 23.21 -23.12
CA LEU A 593 8.92 24.02 -23.00
C LEU A 593 9.06 25.10 -24.08
N THR A 594 8.31 25.00 -25.19
CA THR A 594 8.56 25.84 -26.37
C THR A 594 7.30 26.45 -26.96
N ILE A 595 6.21 25.68 -27.06
CA ILE A 595 4.98 26.04 -27.76
C ILE A 595 3.73 25.53 -27.02
N LYS A 596 3.70 25.71 -25.69
CA LYS A 596 2.53 25.36 -24.86
C LYS A 596 1.29 26.09 -25.36
N ASP A 597 0.23 25.35 -25.64
CA ASP A 597 -1.03 25.91 -26.12
C ASP A 597 -1.68 26.75 -25.01
N VAL A 598 -2.13 27.97 -25.35
CA VAL A 598 -2.74 28.93 -24.41
C VAL A 598 -3.98 28.37 -23.68
N THR A 599 -4.58 27.29 -24.18
CA THR A 599 -5.71 26.64 -23.51
C THR A 599 -5.32 25.86 -22.27
N TYR A 600 -4.04 25.55 -22.07
CA TYR A 600 -3.54 25.00 -20.80
C TYR A 600 -3.68 26.01 -19.65
N ASP A 601 -3.61 27.31 -19.94
CA ASP A 601 -3.77 28.36 -18.92
C ASP A 601 -5.20 28.94 -18.88
N SER A 602 -5.95 28.87 -19.99
CA SER A 602 -7.29 29.50 -20.10
C SER A 602 -8.48 28.56 -19.92
N TYR A 603 -8.28 27.24 -19.98
CA TYR A 603 -9.36 26.23 -19.78
C TYR A 603 -9.11 25.34 -18.55
N ARG A 604 -8.07 25.67 -17.79
CA ARG A 604 -7.61 24.99 -16.57
C ARG A 604 -7.10 26.04 -15.58
N HIS A 605 -7.09 25.70 -14.30
CA HIS A 605 -6.51 26.56 -13.27
C HIS A 605 -5.76 25.71 -12.24
N LEU A 606 -4.49 25.38 -12.55
CA LEU A 606 -3.69 24.41 -11.81
C LEU A 606 -3.55 24.72 -10.31
N LEU A 607 -3.31 25.98 -9.94
CA LEU A 607 -3.23 26.34 -8.52
C LEU A 607 -4.53 25.99 -7.75
N SER A 608 -5.70 26.17 -8.38
CA SER A 608 -6.97 25.82 -7.72
C SER A 608 -7.12 24.31 -7.61
N PHE A 609 -6.64 23.56 -8.59
CA PHE A 609 -6.62 22.10 -8.56
C PHE A 609 -5.71 21.58 -7.43
N VAL A 610 -4.50 22.13 -7.30
CA VAL A 610 -3.56 21.79 -6.22
C VAL A 610 -4.09 22.17 -4.84
N LEU A 611 -4.72 23.34 -4.69
CA LEU A 611 -5.35 23.73 -3.42
C LEU A 611 -6.51 22.80 -3.03
N GLN A 612 -7.23 22.24 -4.00
CA GLN A 612 -8.26 21.23 -3.73
C GLN A 612 -7.64 19.89 -3.30
N ILE A 613 -6.53 19.47 -3.92
CA ILE A 613 -5.75 18.30 -3.48
C ILE A 613 -5.30 18.49 -2.03
N GLN A 614 -4.74 19.67 -1.69
CA GLN A 614 -4.34 20.01 -0.32
C GLN A 614 -5.50 19.92 0.68
N ALA A 615 -6.67 20.44 0.30
CA ALA A 615 -7.86 20.39 1.15
C ALA A 615 -8.35 18.94 1.36
N ASP A 616 -8.34 18.11 0.31
CA ASP A 616 -8.70 16.71 0.39
C ASP A 616 -7.72 15.92 1.28
N LEU A 617 -6.41 16.15 1.16
CA LEU A 617 -5.37 15.57 2.04
C LEU A 617 -5.58 15.97 3.50
N SER A 618 -5.83 17.26 3.74
CA SER A 618 -6.12 17.79 5.08
C SER A 618 -7.39 17.19 5.70
N ALA A 619 -8.32 16.71 4.85
CA ALA A 619 -9.51 15.98 5.26
C ALA A 619 -9.29 14.46 5.41
N GLY A 620 -8.03 13.98 5.33
CA GLY A 620 -7.65 12.58 5.48
C GLY A 620 -7.93 11.71 4.26
N LYS A 621 -8.15 12.30 3.07
CA LYS A 621 -8.39 11.52 1.85
C LYS A 621 -7.09 10.95 1.31
N LYS A 622 -7.15 9.70 0.85
CA LYS A 622 -6.07 9.02 0.13
C LYS A 622 -6.09 9.47 -1.33
N ILE A 623 -5.00 10.09 -1.80
CA ILE A 623 -4.98 10.72 -3.13
C ILE A 623 -3.93 10.10 -4.02
N GLY A 624 -4.30 9.80 -5.27
CA GLY A 624 -3.37 9.49 -6.35
C GLY A 624 -3.51 10.51 -7.48
N ILE A 625 -2.40 10.81 -8.15
CA ILE A 625 -2.37 11.67 -9.32
C ILE A 625 -2.24 10.81 -10.57
N CYS A 626 -3.15 11.01 -11.52
CA CYS A 626 -2.99 10.59 -12.90
C CYS A 626 -2.72 11.85 -13.73
N ASP A 627 -1.49 12.03 -14.16
CA ASP A 627 -1.11 13.13 -15.03
C ASP A 627 -1.20 12.72 -16.50
N ALA A 628 -2.25 13.21 -17.15
CA ALA A 628 -2.53 13.04 -18.56
C ALA A 628 -2.75 14.40 -19.23
N ALA A 629 -2.18 15.48 -18.70
CA ALA A 629 -2.25 16.78 -19.35
C ALA A 629 -1.48 16.78 -20.69
N PHE A 630 -0.40 16.01 -20.77
CA PHE A 630 0.39 15.81 -21.97
C PHE A 630 0.56 14.32 -22.27
N ALA A 631 0.81 13.99 -23.53
CA ALA A 631 1.32 12.68 -23.90
C ALA A 631 2.83 12.64 -23.64
N ASN A 632 3.38 11.43 -23.46
CA ASN A 632 4.82 11.22 -23.38
C ASN A 632 5.53 11.94 -22.21
N GLY A 633 4.83 12.16 -21.09
CA GLY A 633 5.40 12.68 -19.85
C GLY A 633 4.47 13.65 -19.11
N GLY A 634 4.86 14.00 -17.88
CA GLY A 634 4.08 14.86 -16.98
C GLY A 634 4.22 16.36 -17.21
N GLU A 635 3.41 17.12 -16.47
CA GLU A 635 3.38 18.58 -16.46
C GLU A 635 4.30 19.14 -15.37
N ILE A 636 5.28 19.94 -15.78
CA ILE A 636 6.30 20.55 -14.90
C ILE A 636 5.63 21.41 -13.82
N GLU A 637 4.72 22.28 -14.24
CA GLU A 637 4.03 23.23 -13.35
C GLU A 637 3.22 22.55 -12.26
N LEU A 638 2.64 21.37 -12.52
CA LEU A 638 1.88 20.61 -11.51
C LEU A 638 2.80 20.17 -10.36
N ILE A 639 3.96 19.61 -10.68
CA ILE A 639 4.91 19.11 -9.68
C ILE A 639 5.55 20.25 -8.91
N GLU A 640 5.88 21.36 -9.57
CA GLU A 640 6.36 22.58 -8.89
C GLU A 640 5.33 23.09 -7.88
N LEU A 641 4.05 23.18 -8.26
CA LEU A 641 2.99 23.65 -7.36
C LEU A 641 2.75 22.69 -6.19
N LEU A 642 2.82 21.37 -6.41
CA LEU A 642 2.69 20.37 -5.33
C LEU A 642 3.87 20.45 -4.34
N ASP A 643 5.09 20.63 -4.85
CA ASP A 643 6.30 20.84 -4.03
C ASP A 643 6.21 22.16 -3.26
N GLU A 644 5.84 23.27 -3.90
CA GLU A 644 5.69 24.57 -3.23
C GLU A 644 4.64 24.56 -2.11
N LYS A 645 3.64 23.68 -2.21
CA LYS A 645 2.65 23.43 -1.15
C LYS A 645 3.09 22.39 -0.12
N ALA A 646 4.25 21.77 -0.30
CA ALA A 646 4.82 20.72 0.52
C ALA A 646 3.90 19.51 0.72
N ILE A 647 3.09 19.18 -0.31
CA ILE A 647 2.13 18.05 -0.27
C ILE A 647 2.48 16.90 -1.22
N LEU A 648 3.59 17.02 -1.95
CA LEU A 648 4.01 16.00 -2.92
C LEU A 648 4.40 14.66 -2.26
N GLU A 649 4.86 14.68 -1.00
CA GLU A 649 5.17 13.46 -0.25
C GLU A 649 3.92 12.79 0.37
N GLU A 650 2.79 13.50 0.40
CA GLU A 650 1.56 13.04 1.05
C GLU A 650 0.62 12.28 0.10
N ILE A 651 0.81 12.41 -1.22
CA ILE A 651 0.08 11.62 -2.20
C ILE A 651 0.58 10.16 -2.21
N LEU A 652 -0.25 9.25 -2.71
CA LEU A 652 0.06 7.81 -2.74
C LEU A 652 0.62 7.33 -4.08
N SER A 653 0.38 8.09 -5.15
CA SER A 653 0.87 7.74 -6.48
C SER A 653 0.95 8.97 -7.38
N TYR A 654 1.93 8.98 -8.28
CA TYR A 654 2.01 9.89 -9.41
C TYR A 654 2.38 9.07 -10.64
N LYS A 655 1.60 9.20 -11.73
CA LYS A 655 1.87 8.53 -13.01
C LYS A 655 1.62 9.50 -14.16
N ALA A 656 2.56 9.56 -15.10
CA ALA A 656 2.47 10.37 -16.32
C ALA A 656 3.10 9.66 -17.54
N TRP A 657 3.04 8.33 -17.54
CA TRP A 657 3.74 7.48 -18.51
C TRP A 657 3.03 7.44 -19.87
N ASN A 658 3.71 7.90 -20.94
CA ASN A 658 3.42 7.76 -22.38
C ASN A 658 2.03 8.21 -22.89
N THR A 659 0.94 7.60 -22.42
CA THR A 659 -0.43 7.85 -22.88
C THR A 659 -1.37 8.01 -21.69
N ASN A 660 -2.51 8.66 -21.91
CA ASN A 660 -3.54 8.86 -20.90
C ASN A 660 -3.95 7.55 -20.16
N CYS A 661 -4.27 6.49 -20.89
CA CYS A 661 -4.74 5.25 -20.27
C CYS A 661 -3.66 4.48 -19.54
N ASN A 662 -2.41 4.53 -20.02
CA ASN A 662 -1.32 3.88 -19.32
C ASN A 662 -1.01 4.58 -17.98
N SER A 663 -1.08 5.91 -17.92
CA SER A 663 -1.05 6.65 -16.64
C SER A 663 -2.23 6.27 -15.75
N LEU A 664 -3.45 6.29 -16.30
CA LEU A 664 -4.69 6.06 -15.58
C LEU A 664 -4.72 4.69 -14.88
N GLY A 665 -4.51 3.61 -15.64
CA GLY A 665 -4.57 2.27 -15.09
C GLY A 665 -3.45 1.99 -14.08
N SER A 666 -2.24 2.52 -14.33
CA SER A 666 -1.13 2.46 -13.37
C SER A 666 -1.42 3.24 -12.08
N SER A 667 -2.09 4.40 -12.15
CA SER A 667 -2.51 5.17 -10.98
C SER A 667 -3.57 4.43 -10.16
N LEU A 668 -4.57 3.85 -10.83
CA LEU A 668 -5.60 3.05 -10.16
C LEU A 668 -5.00 1.82 -9.48
N GLY A 669 -4.05 1.15 -10.13
CA GLY A 669 -3.35 0.03 -9.54
C GLY A 669 -2.57 0.41 -8.29
N ALA A 670 -1.76 1.47 -8.36
CA ALA A 670 -1.02 1.98 -7.22
C ALA A 670 -1.93 2.36 -6.03
N LEU A 671 -3.09 2.99 -6.30
CA LEU A 671 -4.08 3.30 -5.27
C LEU A 671 -4.67 2.05 -4.62
N ALA A 672 -4.99 1.02 -5.42
CA ALA A 672 -5.57 -0.23 -4.90
C ALA A 672 -4.65 -0.89 -3.87
N PHE A 673 -3.34 -0.84 -4.09
CA PHE A 673 -2.35 -1.41 -3.17
C PHE A 673 -2.22 -0.62 -1.86
N CYS A 674 -2.74 0.60 -1.78
CA CYS A 674 -2.71 1.46 -0.59
C CYS A 674 -4.02 1.45 0.25
N GLN A 675 -4.86 0.42 0.13
CA GLN A 675 -6.14 0.32 0.85
C GLN A 675 -6.01 0.06 2.35
N GLU A 676 -5.25 -0.96 2.74
CA GLU A 676 -5.08 -1.42 4.12
C GLU A 676 -3.78 -0.85 4.72
N THR A 677 -2.99 -1.68 5.40
CA THR A 677 -1.63 -1.35 5.85
C THR A 677 -0.65 -1.44 4.68
N PHE A 678 0.13 -0.38 4.47
CA PHE A 678 1.16 -0.31 3.44
C PHE A 678 2.39 0.46 3.97
N SER A 679 3.54 0.24 3.34
CA SER A 679 4.78 0.95 3.64
C SER A 679 4.78 2.34 3.00
N THR A 680 4.72 3.37 3.84
CA THR A 680 4.87 4.77 3.40
C THR A 680 6.23 5.03 2.76
N MET A 681 7.29 4.36 3.23
CA MET A 681 8.63 4.51 2.64
C MET A 681 8.68 3.99 1.20
N LYS A 682 8.15 2.78 0.94
CA LYS A 682 8.07 2.24 -0.43
C LYS A 682 7.18 3.09 -1.35
N VAL A 683 6.11 3.68 -0.80
CA VAL A 683 5.30 4.65 -1.54
C VAL A 683 6.16 5.84 -1.96
N LYS A 684 6.96 6.42 -1.06
CA LYS A 684 7.88 7.53 -1.40
C LYS A 684 8.93 7.13 -2.44
N GLU A 685 9.50 5.93 -2.34
CA GLU A 685 10.43 5.40 -3.36
C GLU A 685 9.78 5.33 -4.75
N ASN A 686 8.56 4.77 -4.82
CA ASN A 686 7.80 4.67 -6.06
C ASN A 686 7.43 6.06 -6.62
N LEU A 687 6.97 6.99 -5.77
CA LEU A 687 6.68 8.37 -6.17
C LEU A 687 7.89 9.04 -6.81
N LEU A 688 9.04 8.95 -6.15
CA LEU A 688 10.25 9.60 -6.62
C LEU A 688 10.76 8.96 -7.91
N ALA A 689 10.71 7.62 -8.02
CA ALA A 689 11.03 6.92 -9.26
C ALA A 689 10.11 7.35 -10.42
N ASN A 690 8.80 7.52 -10.17
CA ASN A 690 7.86 7.99 -11.19
C ASN A 690 8.04 9.47 -11.55
N ILE A 691 8.44 10.33 -10.61
CA ILE A 691 8.81 11.72 -10.95
C ILE A 691 10.06 11.72 -11.85
N TYR A 692 11.06 10.90 -11.53
CA TYR A 692 12.29 10.81 -12.32
C TYR A 692 12.05 10.28 -13.73
N GLU A 693 11.24 9.23 -13.87
CA GLU A 693 10.92 8.67 -15.18
C GLU A 693 9.88 9.49 -15.93
N ASP A 694 8.68 9.65 -15.37
CA ASP A 694 7.52 10.16 -16.10
C ASP A 694 7.58 11.69 -16.29
N LEU A 695 8.27 12.42 -15.40
CA LEU A 695 8.46 13.86 -15.56
C LEU A 695 9.85 14.20 -16.07
N PHE A 696 10.90 14.01 -15.26
CA PHE A 696 12.22 14.51 -15.61
C PHE A 696 12.77 13.84 -16.87
N TYR A 697 12.68 12.52 -16.97
CA TYR A 697 13.17 11.81 -18.15
C TYR A 697 12.25 12.00 -19.36
N GLN A 698 11.00 11.55 -19.26
CA GLN A 698 10.07 11.50 -20.39
C GLN A 698 9.78 12.89 -20.99
N ALA A 699 9.53 13.90 -20.14
CA ALA A 699 9.11 15.23 -20.58
C ALA A 699 10.27 16.17 -20.92
N ILE A 700 11.46 15.98 -20.31
CA ILE A 700 12.56 16.96 -20.39
C ILE A 700 13.82 16.32 -20.97
N ILE A 701 14.47 15.43 -20.22
CA ILE A 701 15.84 14.96 -20.48
C ILE A 701 15.90 14.15 -21.78
N ARG A 702 14.91 13.28 -22.02
CA ARG A 702 14.90 12.38 -23.19
C ARG A 702 15.06 13.15 -24.50
N LYS A 703 14.31 14.25 -24.66
CA LYS A 703 14.38 15.08 -25.88
C LYS A 703 15.72 15.80 -25.98
N GLN A 704 16.20 16.40 -24.88
CA GLN A 704 17.49 17.09 -24.86
C GLN A 704 18.65 16.17 -25.27
N ILE A 705 18.70 14.96 -24.71
CA ILE A 705 19.73 13.98 -25.04
C ILE A 705 19.59 13.52 -26.48
N THR A 706 18.37 13.23 -26.93
CA THR A 706 18.11 12.76 -28.30
C THR A 706 18.52 13.78 -29.36
N ASP A 707 18.21 15.06 -29.13
CA ASP A 707 18.45 16.13 -30.11
C ASP A 707 19.92 16.61 -30.10
N HIS A 708 20.60 16.55 -28.96
CA HIS A 708 21.90 17.21 -28.80
C HIS A 708 23.07 16.28 -28.48
N ILE A 709 22.86 15.16 -27.78
CA ILE A 709 23.96 14.30 -27.30
C ILE A 709 24.14 13.06 -28.17
N LEU A 710 23.05 12.40 -28.56
CA LEU A 710 23.14 11.18 -29.37
C LEU A 710 23.80 11.39 -30.73
N PRO A 711 23.46 12.45 -31.52
CA PRO A 711 24.04 12.65 -32.85
C PRO A 711 25.56 12.84 -32.79
N GLU A 712 26.07 13.59 -31.80
CA GLU A 712 27.50 13.81 -31.59
C GLU A 712 28.26 12.51 -31.31
N LYS A 713 27.56 11.51 -30.76
CA LYS A 713 28.12 10.20 -30.41
C LYS A 713 27.88 9.13 -31.47
N GLY A 714 27.24 9.48 -32.60
CA GLY A 714 26.86 8.53 -33.66
C GLY A 714 25.75 7.56 -33.26
N LEU A 715 24.92 7.96 -32.29
CA LEU A 715 23.78 7.20 -31.77
C LEU A 715 22.47 7.80 -32.27
N ASN A 716 21.37 7.10 -32.05
CA ASN A 716 20.04 7.62 -32.32
C ASN A 716 19.03 7.11 -31.30
N TYR A 717 17.78 7.58 -31.40
CA TYR A 717 16.70 7.23 -30.50
C TYR A 717 16.50 5.72 -30.30
N PHE A 718 16.68 4.92 -31.35
CA PHE A 718 16.45 3.46 -31.36
C PHE A 718 17.70 2.63 -31.08
N TYR A 719 18.88 3.26 -30.93
CA TYR A 719 20.14 2.54 -30.73
C TYR A 719 21.18 3.36 -29.97
N LEU A 720 21.50 2.90 -28.75
CA LEU A 720 22.54 3.47 -27.89
C LEU A 720 23.89 2.72 -27.97
N GLY A 721 23.88 1.50 -28.49
CA GLY A 721 25.04 0.61 -28.61
C GLY A 721 25.78 0.41 -27.28
N GLU A 722 27.10 0.25 -27.39
CA GLU A 722 28.01 0.05 -26.26
C GLU A 722 28.12 1.29 -25.34
N LYS A 723 27.64 2.45 -25.80
CA LYS A 723 27.66 3.71 -25.03
C LYS A 723 26.49 3.86 -24.07
N SER A 724 25.62 2.85 -23.95
CA SER A 724 24.45 2.88 -23.07
C SER A 724 24.79 3.22 -21.60
N ALA A 725 25.94 2.79 -21.08
CA ALA A 725 26.37 3.12 -19.72
C ALA A 725 26.74 4.61 -19.58
N GLU A 726 27.45 5.18 -20.55
CA GLU A 726 27.81 6.61 -20.59
C GLU A 726 26.55 7.50 -20.68
N ILE A 727 25.57 7.10 -21.50
CA ILE A 727 24.28 7.81 -21.59
C ILE A 727 23.51 7.69 -20.27
N SER A 728 23.62 6.56 -19.57
CA SER A 728 22.99 6.38 -18.25
C SER A 728 23.55 7.34 -17.22
N GLU A 729 24.88 7.51 -17.16
CA GLU A 729 25.52 8.46 -16.25
C GLU A 729 25.07 9.89 -16.55
N THR A 730 24.94 10.24 -17.83
CA THR A 730 24.43 11.55 -18.27
C THR A 730 22.99 11.77 -17.80
N VAL A 731 22.11 10.77 -17.98
CA VAL A 731 20.71 10.84 -17.52
C VAL A 731 20.64 10.97 -15.99
N ILE A 732 21.43 10.20 -15.24
CA ILE A 732 21.45 10.28 -13.77
C ILE A 732 21.86 11.67 -13.31
N ALA A 733 22.91 12.24 -13.91
CA ALA A 733 23.37 13.59 -13.57
C ALA A 733 22.28 14.65 -13.84
N SER A 734 21.59 14.55 -15.00
CA SER A 734 20.48 15.45 -15.31
C SER A 734 19.29 15.28 -14.36
N ILE A 735 18.92 14.05 -14.00
CA ILE A 735 17.85 13.80 -13.01
C ILE A 735 18.19 14.47 -11.68
N GLN A 736 19.44 14.37 -11.21
CA GLN A 736 19.88 14.99 -9.96
C GLN A 736 19.87 16.52 -10.02
N GLU A 737 20.18 17.11 -11.18
CA GLU A 737 20.08 18.55 -11.40
C GLU A 737 18.62 19.04 -11.32
N TYR A 738 17.70 18.33 -11.98
CA TYR A 738 16.27 18.64 -11.91
C TYR A 738 15.67 18.40 -10.52
N GLN A 739 16.09 17.33 -9.83
CA GLN A 739 15.71 17.08 -8.45
C GLN A 739 16.08 18.28 -7.56
N CYS A 740 17.35 18.72 -7.59
CA CYS A 740 17.83 19.83 -6.76
C CYS A 740 17.15 21.17 -7.09
N SER A 741 16.75 21.38 -8.34
CA SER A 741 16.20 22.66 -8.79
C SER A 741 14.67 22.74 -8.67
N MET A 742 13.95 21.62 -8.81
CA MET A 742 12.49 21.58 -8.81
C MET A 742 11.88 21.09 -7.49
N LEU A 743 12.50 20.13 -6.80
CA LEU A 743 11.99 19.58 -5.54
C LEU A 743 12.67 20.27 -4.36
N LYS A 744 12.16 21.43 -3.95
CA LYS A 744 12.79 22.28 -2.93
C LYS A 744 12.27 21.99 -1.52
N ASN A 745 11.05 21.48 -1.42
CA ASN A 745 10.37 21.28 -0.15
C ASN A 745 10.06 19.80 0.13
N SER A 746 10.15 18.95 -0.89
CA SER A 746 9.79 17.54 -0.83
C SER A 746 11.04 16.64 -0.88
N PHE A 747 10.99 15.53 -0.16
CA PHE A 747 12.01 14.48 -0.06
C PHE A 747 13.35 14.97 0.52
N MET A 748 13.31 16.02 1.34
CA MET A 748 14.51 16.64 1.93
C MET A 748 15.00 15.97 3.22
N LYS A 749 14.14 15.20 3.90
CA LYS A 749 14.46 14.57 5.19
C LYS A 749 15.09 13.20 5.01
N GLU A 750 14.71 12.48 3.96
CA GLU A 750 15.17 11.14 3.64
C GLU A 750 16.37 11.15 2.68
N ASN A 751 17.22 10.13 2.75
CA ASN A 751 18.43 10.02 1.92
C ASN A 751 18.20 9.10 0.74
N PHE A 752 17.36 9.53 -0.21
CA PHE A 752 17.09 8.78 -1.44
C PHE A 752 18.27 8.86 -2.41
N THR A 753 18.59 7.72 -3.03
CA THR A 753 19.59 7.65 -4.10
C THR A 753 19.09 6.85 -5.29
N ILE A 754 19.55 7.23 -6.47
CA ILE A 754 19.36 6.48 -7.70
C ILE A 754 20.36 5.33 -7.69
N ASP A 755 19.87 4.09 -7.58
CA ASP A 755 20.70 2.89 -7.60
C ASP A 755 21.17 2.60 -9.03
N LYS A 756 20.25 2.65 -9.98
CA LYS A 756 20.53 2.35 -11.39
C LYS A 756 19.53 3.03 -12.32
N VAL A 757 20.04 3.44 -13.49
CA VAL A 757 19.25 3.74 -14.69
C VAL A 757 19.67 2.77 -15.80
N THR A 758 18.71 2.21 -16.53
CA THR A 758 18.99 1.41 -17.72
C THR A 758 18.01 1.75 -18.83
N PHE A 759 18.36 1.36 -20.06
CA PHE A 759 17.58 1.61 -21.26
C PHE A 759 17.05 0.29 -21.82
N PRO A 760 15.78 -0.08 -21.54
CA PRO A 760 15.14 -1.22 -22.17
C PRO A 760 15.31 -1.17 -23.70
N TRP A 761 15.59 -2.33 -24.30
CA TRP A 761 15.89 -2.48 -25.73
C TRP A 761 17.01 -1.60 -26.30
N ASN A 762 17.88 -1.05 -25.44
CA ASN A 762 18.99 -0.19 -25.84
C ASN A 762 18.53 1.05 -26.64
N ARG A 763 17.38 1.62 -26.26
CA ARG A 763 16.75 2.81 -26.88
C ARG A 763 16.36 3.86 -25.84
N MET A 764 15.97 5.05 -26.31
CA MET A 764 15.60 6.19 -25.45
C MET A 764 14.12 6.27 -25.08
N PHE A 765 13.29 5.29 -25.42
CA PHE A 765 11.84 5.45 -25.24
C PHE A 765 11.43 5.49 -23.77
N GLU A 766 11.89 4.53 -22.99
CA GLU A 766 11.70 4.38 -21.55
C GLU A 766 13.03 4.17 -20.82
N ILE A 767 13.04 4.34 -19.49
CA ILE A 767 14.17 3.92 -18.63
C ILE A 767 13.69 2.96 -17.56
N ALA A 768 14.58 2.11 -17.05
CA ALA A 768 14.38 1.47 -15.76
C ALA A 768 15.09 2.30 -14.68
N CYS A 769 14.35 3.02 -13.84
CA CYS A 769 14.91 3.83 -12.75
C CYS A 769 14.60 3.18 -11.39
N THR A 770 15.64 2.90 -10.59
CA THR A 770 15.46 2.37 -9.23
C THR A 770 15.95 3.38 -8.20
N VAL A 771 15.07 3.72 -7.27
CA VAL A 771 15.34 4.61 -6.14
C VAL A 771 15.34 3.79 -4.85
N LYS A 772 16.30 4.05 -3.95
CA LYS A 772 16.39 3.42 -2.63
C LYS A 772 16.68 4.45 -1.56
N ASN A 773 16.09 4.28 -0.38
CA ASN A 773 16.53 4.98 0.82
C ASN A 773 17.80 4.29 1.38
N LYS A 774 18.82 5.06 1.77
CA LYS A 774 20.07 4.52 2.36
C LYS A 774 19.90 3.94 3.76
N GLU A 775 18.80 4.23 4.44
CA GLU A 775 18.53 3.79 5.81
C GLU A 775 17.59 2.56 5.90
N SER A 776 17.10 2.06 4.76
CA SER A 776 16.14 0.93 4.66
C SER A 776 16.79 -0.41 4.33
#